data_AF-A0A2E0XBL5-F1
#
_entry.id   AF-A0A2E0XBL5-F1
#
_cell.length_a   1.000
_cell.length_b   1.000
_cell.length_c   1.000
_cell.angle_alpha   90.00
_cell.angle_beta   90.00
_cell.angle_gamma   90.00
#
_symmetry.space_group_name_H-M   'P 1'
#
loop_
_entity.id
_entity.type
_entity.pdbx_description
1 polymer ?
#
loop_
_entity_poly.entity_id
_entity_poly.type
_entity_poly.pdbx_seq_one_letter_code
_entity_poly.pdbx_strand_id
1 'polypeptide(L)'
;MLKNRMGGFLAAVAACVGALLGGSPLRSAELTLQADMVLDAQALLMPRGSTYGPAINGVSYNSEALLTAGGYQYATWYHLGPDDEYIYLARRDLTGTAWEVMDTGQPFVNGDNSWDAHNVVSMGVDGDGRIHLSYDHHNHYMNYRNTDAGAATGAAWNASLINPEANTLNTDVPNPPPAPFDNVTYPRFATDPTTGNLLMTFRRGGSGNGDLFFSTYDVATDTWATPHEIINGTAGGLLYDDPYGGASTNRNAYLNGIDVDGSGRIHLTWTWREAATGSSNHDIMYVYSDDGGATWRNTAGSAIGTVGNPVTMNSRGVRVVTMDRGNTLMNQQTQIVDGDGIIHAVMWHKTDEAPPVVGFTAEPAAYYHYYRDDRGSWTRTDLPQDLPVGSRPDMAADADGNLYVTYVAPGPTDGGGVTANYYTNGNLVVATASKATGWQDWQIVYVDPGDFVGEPQLDHARLAEGGVVSIFVQKNGDNASGPTGSPLHVFEWNKLANKRVWVGDDAATWQPSGGADWDGNGDDVGDAAFANGERVQFDDNAASFAVQIAADVAPSDTEFANTAGHDYVLVGQELGGAGGVRLIGGGTVTFKNTANGYTGATDIEAGTLHLSGAATLAGTSAINVRAGGSLNVTAATTGSLQLQSQPLLVEGAVQGAVDAASGSSIMLAAGGTVSGDVSLQTGSSLSGAGAVGGNLTASAGTLLQIGAAGLPVASETSSVVIDDFADGNLSEYTQTLVNDGNGAVTNVAFTAAGGSLTAEYAGAAAFEQTLLLRDDFDLDVGETLRVDLNMGPTDQQMDLGLAISETATPQAATPGDTNTRTTFDWSSVSIRPSSNNIRVNQSDDGSLDTSTGAASGVSETSLTGLFIQRISATEFAVGFTNGQDVDQTVHTLAFAAGEVGAALGFYADLRDSGSLGVLDNLRIESSTPTFVGEMLSVDGDVSLAADAIAAFDIATPGVADRLTVGGALAAGGTLQVTREDGLPALVAGDGFDLLDFASATGEFAEYVLPGLDAGLAWAVGDLGVSGEIRVVVDVDLNEDGWVDGSDYLALQRSSPALLGAWQELFGQRLVHGASSASAVPEPSAWALLGAAVMLAAGGRATLDAARSAAFAISSYCRPQ
;
A
#
# COMPACT_ATOMS: atom_id res chain seq x y z
N MET A 1 -6.53 37.61 24.84
CA MET A 1 -5.80 37.74 23.57
C MET A 1 -5.05 36.47 23.18
N LEU A 2 -4.53 35.65 24.12
CA LEU A 2 -3.96 34.31 23.82
C LEU A 2 -4.94 33.28 23.20
N LYS A 3 -6.23 33.28 23.59
CA LYS A 3 -7.23 32.30 23.11
C LYS A 3 -7.56 32.38 21.61
N ASN A 4 -7.39 33.53 20.96
CA ASN A 4 -7.57 33.67 19.51
C ASN A 4 -6.30 33.31 18.72
N ARG A 5 -5.13 33.26 19.37
CA ARG A 5 -3.85 32.88 18.74
C ARG A 5 -3.69 31.36 18.64
N MET A 6 -4.15 30.59 19.63
CA MET A 6 -4.14 29.11 19.59
C MET A 6 -5.11 28.50 18.56
N GLY A 7 -6.22 29.17 18.25
CA GLY A 7 -7.19 28.69 17.26
C GLY A 7 -6.67 28.67 15.83
N GLY A 8 -5.77 29.61 15.47
CA GLY A 8 -5.07 29.62 14.18
C GLY A 8 -3.91 28.63 14.13
N PHE A 9 -3.23 28.42 15.26
CA PHE A 9 -2.11 27.48 15.39
C PHE A 9 -2.56 26.02 15.24
N LEU A 10 -3.70 25.63 15.83
CA LEU A 10 -4.27 24.28 15.70
C LEU A 10 -4.78 23.96 14.28
N ALA A 11 -5.22 24.96 13.51
CA ALA A 11 -5.63 24.77 12.11
C ALA A 11 -4.42 24.62 11.17
N ALA A 12 -3.33 25.36 11.43
CA ALA A 12 -2.06 25.23 10.70
C ALA A 12 -1.38 23.88 10.97
N VAL A 13 -1.40 23.39 12.22
CA VAL A 13 -0.84 22.09 12.59
C VAL A 13 -1.63 20.92 11.97
N ALA A 14 -2.96 21.02 11.88
CA ALA A 14 -3.78 20.00 11.20
C ALA A 14 -3.49 19.92 9.68
N ALA A 15 -3.14 21.04 9.04
CA ALA A 15 -2.73 21.07 7.64
C ALA A 15 -1.31 20.51 7.44
N CYS A 16 -0.38 20.75 8.37
CA CYS A 16 0.99 20.22 8.31
C CYS A 16 1.07 18.71 8.62
N VAL A 17 0.25 18.19 9.54
CA VAL A 17 0.24 16.75 9.87
C VAL A 17 -0.25 15.88 8.69
N GLY A 18 -1.10 16.42 7.81
CA GLY A 18 -1.48 15.75 6.57
C GLY A 18 -0.36 15.66 5.53
N ALA A 19 0.68 16.50 5.62
CA ALA A 19 1.82 16.52 4.71
C ALA A 19 3.04 15.74 5.25
N LEU A 20 3.12 15.50 6.56
CA LEU A 20 4.26 14.84 7.23
C LEU A 20 4.17 13.32 7.28
N LEU A 21 3.01 12.72 6.96
CA LEU A 21 2.92 11.29 6.68
C LEU A 21 3.43 11.09 5.25
N GLY A 22 4.71 10.68 5.12
CA GLY A 22 5.51 10.58 3.89
C GLY A 22 5.01 9.65 2.77
N GLY A 23 3.74 9.70 2.43
CA GLY A 23 3.19 9.34 1.14
C GLY A 23 2.15 10.39 0.78
N SER A 24 2.48 11.31 -0.13
CA SER A 24 1.42 12.03 -0.84
C SER A 24 0.80 11.03 -1.82
N PRO A 25 -0.45 10.57 -1.66
CA PRO A 25 -1.11 9.88 -2.75
C PRO A 25 -1.15 10.85 -3.94
N LEU A 26 -0.70 10.39 -5.10
CA LEU A 26 -0.94 11.06 -6.37
C LEU A 26 -2.46 11.28 -6.46
N ARG A 27 -2.88 12.55 -6.51
CA ARG A 27 -4.31 12.88 -6.63
C ARG A 27 -4.77 12.52 -8.03
N SER A 28 -5.31 11.31 -8.16
CA SER A 28 -6.08 10.84 -9.31
C SER A 28 -7.50 11.43 -9.26
N ALA A 29 -8.20 11.44 -10.39
CA ALA A 29 -9.62 11.76 -10.41
C ALA A 29 -10.38 10.68 -9.60
N GLU A 30 -11.01 11.07 -8.48
CA GLU A 30 -11.65 10.11 -7.58
C GLU A 30 -13.12 9.86 -7.91
N LEU A 31 -13.55 8.62 -7.72
CA LEU A 31 -14.95 8.25 -7.80
C LEU A 31 -15.75 8.84 -6.63
N THR A 32 -16.93 9.38 -6.90
CA THR A 32 -17.84 9.89 -5.86
C THR A 32 -18.88 8.84 -5.49
N LEU A 33 -18.88 8.38 -4.23
CA LEU A 33 -19.81 7.39 -3.71
C LEU A 33 -21.25 7.95 -3.73
N GLN A 34 -22.16 7.22 -4.35
CA GLN A 34 -23.59 7.50 -4.36
C GLN A 34 -24.33 6.70 -3.27
N ALA A 35 -24.01 5.42 -3.13
CA ALA A 35 -24.69 4.54 -2.20
C ALA A 35 -23.76 3.42 -1.70
N ASP A 36 -23.89 3.12 -0.42
CA ASP A 36 -23.38 1.90 0.21
C ASP A 36 -24.61 1.11 0.70
N MET A 37 -24.89 -0.02 0.07
CA MET A 37 -26.04 -0.87 0.38
C MET A 37 -25.58 -2.20 0.96
N VAL A 38 -26.01 -2.50 2.19
CA VAL A 38 -25.81 -3.84 2.78
C VAL A 38 -26.93 -4.76 2.30
N LEU A 39 -26.59 -5.75 1.48
CA LEU A 39 -27.54 -6.79 1.04
C LEU A 39 -27.92 -7.70 2.20
N ASP A 40 -26.91 -8.10 2.97
CA ASP A 40 -27.05 -9.05 4.05
C ASP A 40 -25.92 -8.85 5.07
N ALA A 41 -26.27 -8.76 6.35
CA ALA A 41 -25.29 -8.67 7.43
C ALA A 41 -24.72 -10.03 7.83
N GLN A 42 -25.32 -11.12 7.35
CA GLN A 42 -25.01 -12.51 7.68
C GLN A 42 -24.77 -13.34 6.40
N ALA A 43 -24.21 -12.73 5.35
CA ALA A 43 -23.76 -13.50 4.21
C ALA A 43 -22.68 -14.49 4.65
N LEU A 44 -22.71 -15.70 4.12
CA LEU A 44 -21.80 -16.77 4.47
C LEU A 44 -20.36 -16.38 4.17
N LEU A 45 -19.52 -16.41 5.20
CA LEU A 45 -18.07 -16.44 5.10
C LEU A 45 -17.60 -17.78 5.67
N MET A 46 -17.01 -18.63 4.82
CA MET A 46 -16.61 -19.98 5.23
C MET A 46 -15.42 -19.94 6.20
N PRO A 47 -15.11 -21.04 6.93
CA PRO A 47 -13.94 -21.10 7.80
C PRO A 47 -12.64 -20.65 7.12
N ARG A 48 -11.70 -20.06 7.86
CA ARG A 48 -10.45 -19.56 7.28
C ARG A 48 -9.62 -20.64 6.56
N GLY A 49 -9.67 -21.88 7.06
CA GLY A 49 -8.97 -23.04 6.47
C GLY A 49 -9.74 -23.75 5.35
N SER A 50 -10.78 -23.13 4.80
CA SER A 50 -11.61 -23.71 3.73
C SER A 50 -10.81 -24.03 2.47
N THR A 51 -11.25 -25.05 1.75
CA THR A 51 -10.58 -25.49 0.54
C THR A 51 -10.74 -24.41 -0.54
N TYR A 52 -9.62 -23.93 -1.07
CA TYR A 52 -9.55 -22.86 -2.09
C TYR A 52 -9.98 -21.46 -1.62
N GLY A 53 -10.04 -21.23 -0.30
CA GLY A 53 -10.29 -19.91 0.29
C GLY A 53 -11.66 -19.81 0.97
N PRO A 54 -11.84 -18.81 1.85
CA PRO A 54 -13.08 -18.64 2.62
C PRO A 54 -14.20 -17.94 1.85
N ALA A 55 -13.90 -17.33 0.71
CA ALA A 55 -14.86 -16.58 -0.10
C ALA A 55 -15.71 -17.50 -0.96
N ILE A 56 -17.03 -17.46 -0.76
CA ILE A 56 -18.02 -18.17 -1.60
C ILE A 56 -18.94 -17.20 -2.35
N ASN A 57 -19.14 -16.01 -1.80
CA ASN A 57 -19.98 -14.96 -2.37
C ASN A 57 -19.08 -13.90 -3.04
N GLY A 58 -19.03 -13.91 -4.37
CA GLY A 58 -18.17 -13.00 -5.14
C GLY A 58 -16.78 -13.58 -5.38
N VAL A 59 -16.69 -14.38 -6.43
CA VAL A 59 -15.44 -14.88 -7.04
C VAL A 59 -15.58 -14.80 -8.56
N SER A 60 -14.50 -14.63 -9.30
CA SER A 60 -14.41 -14.44 -10.77
C SER A 60 -15.10 -15.51 -11.65
N TYR A 61 -15.50 -16.64 -11.07
CA TYR A 61 -16.29 -17.67 -11.75
C TYR A 61 -17.74 -17.76 -11.28
N ASN A 62 -18.19 -16.77 -10.52
CA ASN A 62 -19.58 -16.60 -10.10
C ASN A 62 -20.34 -15.67 -11.07
N SER A 63 -20.61 -16.16 -12.29
CA SER A 63 -21.11 -15.35 -13.41
C SER A 63 -22.62 -15.59 -13.68
N GLU A 64 -23.55 -14.77 -13.18
CA GLU A 64 -23.33 -13.53 -12.41
C GLU A 64 -23.82 -13.61 -10.95
N ALA A 65 -23.09 -12.93 -10.05
CA ALA A 65 -23.49 -12.67 -8.67
C ALA A 65 -24.39 -11.43 -8.56
N LEU A 66 -24.14 -10.44 -9.43
CA LEU A 66 -24.80 -9.15 -9.51
C LEU A 66 -25.01 -8.81 -11.00
N LEU A 67 -26.23 -8.51 -11.42
CA LEU A 67 -26.50 -8.06 -12.79
C LEU A 67 -27.70 -7.11 -12.85
N THR A 68 -27.69 -6.20 -13.82
CA THR A 68 -28.83 -5.34 -14.14
C THR A 68 -29.59 -5.84 -15.37
N ALA A 69 -30.91 -5.94 -15.27
CA ALA A 69 -31.80 -6.28 -16.38
C ALA A 69 -33.19 -5.66 -16.19
N GLY A 70 -33.79 -5.15 -17.28
CA GLY A 70 -35.20 -4.73 -17.29
C GLY A 70 -35.57 -3.62 -16.29
N GLY A 71 -34.63 -2.73 -15.94
CA GLY A 71 -34.84 -1.64 -14.98
C GLY A 71 -34.70 -2.04 -13.51
N TYR A 72 -34.26 -3.27 -13.25
CA TYR A 72 -33.95 -3.79 -11.92
C TYR A 72 -32.49 -4.25 -11.86
N GLN A 73 -31.93 -4.26 -10.66
CA GLN A 73 -30.69 -4.95 -10.35
C GLN A 73 -30.99 -6.20 -9.53
N TYR A 74 -30.28 -7.29 -9.79
CA TYR A 74 -30.45 -8.59 -9.14
C TYR A 74 -29.15 -9.03 -8.48
N ALA A 75 -29.24 -9.69 -7.33
CA ALA A 75 -28.09 -10.26 -6.63
C ALA A 75 -28.40 -11.65 -6.07
N THR A 76 -27.42 -12.55 -6.05
CA THR A 76 -27.54 -13.89 -5.47
C THR A 76 -26.33 -14.23 -4.59
N TRP A 77 -26.55 -14.88 -3.44
CA TRP A 77 -25.50 -15.27 -2.49
C TRP A 77 -25.97 -16.39 -1.56
N TYR A 78 -25.05 -16.98 -0.79
CA TYR A 78 -25.36 -17.85 0.34
C TYR A 78 -25.44 -17.05 1.64
N HIS A 79 -26.56 -17.17 2.35
CA HIS A 79 -26.78 -16.64 3.68
C HIS A 79 -26.43 -17.68 4.75
N LEU A 80 -25.75 -17.27 5.84
CA LEU A 80 -25.51 -18.12 7.00
C LEU A 80 -26.72 -18.05 7.95
N GLY A 81 -27.55 -19.09 7.91
CA GLY A 81 -28.65 -19.25 8.86
C GLY A 81 -28.20 -19.83 10.21
N PRO A 82 -29.12 -20.00 11.18
CA PRO A 82 -28.80 -20.56 12.49
C PRO A 82 -28.38 -22.03 12.46
N ASP A 83 -28.97 -22.79 11.52
CA ASP A 83 -28.84 -24.24 11.43
C ASP A 83 -28.27 -24.71 10.07
N ASP A 84 -28.52 -23.97 8.97
CA ASP A 84 -27.98 -24.27 7.63
C ASP A 84 -27.76 -22.98 6.81
N GLU A 85 -27.04 -23.10 5.70
CA GLU A 85 -26.78 -22.05 4.71
C GLU A 85 -27.71 -22.16 3.49
N TYR A 86 -28.33 -21.05 3.10
CA TYR A 86 -29.34 -21.04 2.03
C TYR A 86 -29.03 -20.02 0.94
N ILE A 87 -29.40 -20.33 -0.30
CA ILE A 87 -29.32 -19.39 -1.42
C ILE A 87 -30.39 -18.31 -1.27
N TYR A 88 -29.93 -17.07 -1.23
CA TYR A 88 -30.76 -15.87 -1.23
C TYR A 88 -30.70 -15.22 -2.61
N LEU A 89 -31.86 -14.77 -3.09
CA LEU A 89 -32.00 -14.03 -4.33
C LEU A 89 -32.70 -12.70 -4.03
N ALA A 90 -32.10 -11.61 -4.49
CA ALA A 90 -32.62 -10.28 -4.27
C ALA A 90 -32.78 -9.51 -5.58
N ARG A 91 -33.66 -8.52 -5.55
CA ARG A 91 -33.72 -7.48 -6.58
C ARG A 91 -33.95 -6.10 -5.96
N ARG A 92 -33.61 -5.06 -6.71
CA ARG A 92 -34.08 -3.69 -6.44
C ARG A 92 -34.49 -3.00 -7.72
N ASP A 93 -35.45 -2.10 -7.61
CA ASP A 93 -35.79 -1.14 -8.67
C ASP A 93 -34.67 -0.07 -8.71
N LEU A 94 -34.12 0.19 -9.90
CA LEU A 94 -33.00 1.15 -10.07
C LEU A 94 -33.36 2.60 -9.73
N THR A 95 -34.64 2.91 -9.54
CA THR A 95 -35.10 4.22 -9.03
C THR A 95 -34.88 4.39 -7.52
N GLY A 96 -34.46 3.33 -6.81
CA GLY A 96 -34.17 3.36 -5.38
C GLY A 96 -33.00 2.46 -4.95
N THR A 97 -32.81 2.38 -3.64
CA THR A 97 -31.72 1.60 -3.01
C THR A 97 -32.24 0.48 -2.10
N ALA A 98 -33.55 0.25 -2.08
CA ALA A 98 -34.18 -0.76 -1.26
C ALA A 98 -34.23 -2.12 -1.99
N TRP A 99 -33.64 -3.14 -1.37
CA TRP A 99 -33.63 -4.50 -1.88
C TRP A 99 -34.82 -5.31 -1.36
N GLU A 100 -35.50 -6.00 -2.27
CA GLU A 100 -36.42 -7.09 -1.96
C GLU A 100 -35.59 -8.38 -1.94
N VAL A 101 -35.48 -9.03 -0.78
CA VAL A 101 -34.67 -10.24 -0.59
C VAL A 101 -35.59 -11.43 -0.33
N MET A 102 -35.34 -12.55 -0.99
CA MET A 102 -36.03 -13.81 -0.73
C MET A 102 -35.04 -14.96 -0.47
N ASP A 103 -35.32 -15.72 0.57
CA ASP A 103 -34.77 -17.07 0.76
C ASP A 103 -35.43 -18.01 -0.26
N THR A 104 -34.61 -18.68 -1.08
CA THR A 104 -35.10 -19.61 -2.11
C THR A 104 -35.48 -20.99 -1.57
N GLY A 105 -35.12 -21.27 -0.31
CA GLY A 105 -35.24 -22.56 0.36
C GLY A 105 -34.23 -23.61 -0.14
N GLN A 106 -33.21 -23.21 -0.91
CA GLN A 106 -32.19 -24.12 -1.43
C GLN A 106 -30.93 -24.11 -0.55
N PRO A 107 -30.60 -25.24 0.11
CA PRO A 107 -29.44 -25.32 0.99
C PRO A 107 -28.12 -25.48 0.21
N PHE A 108 -27.01 -25.06 0.82
CA PHE A 108 -25.64 -25.30 0.35
C PHE A 108 -25.19 -26.71 0.73
N VAL A 109 -25.42 -27.71 -0.12
CA VAL A 109 -25.27 -29.13 0.28
C VAL A 109 -23.90 -29.70 -0.04
N ASN A 110 -23.44 -29.58 -1.28
CA ASN A 110 -22.22 -30.21 -1.73
C ASN A 110 -21.00 -29.48 -1.16
N GLY A 111 -21.02 -28.15 -1.17
CA GLY A 111 -19.90 -27.32 -0.73
C GLY A 111 -19.73 -27.25 0.79
N ASP A 112 -20.79 -27.41 1.59
CA ASP A 112 -20.73 -27.40 3.07
C ASP A 112 -19.90 -28.57 3.63
N ASN A 113 -19.99 -29.75 3.01
CA ASN A 113 -19.27 -30.96 3.49
C ASN A 113 -17.75 -30.81 3.62
N SER A 114 -17.14 -29.91 2.83
CA SER A 114 -15.69 -29.68 2.79
C SER A 114 -15.29 -28.21 2.76
N TRP A 115 -16.25 -27.30 2.92
CA TRP A 115 -16.09 -25.85 2.71
C TRP A 115 -15.33 -25.55 1.41
N ASP A 116 -16.00 -25.78 0.28
CA ASP A 116 -15.42 -25.67 -1.07
C ASP A 116 -15.87 -24.40 -1.80
N ALA A 117 -14.94 -23.49 -2.07
CA ALA A 117 -15.20 -22.22 -2.76
C ALA A 117 -15.63 -22.37 -4.23
N HIS A 118 -15.52 -23.56 -4.82
CA HIS A 118 -15.98 -23.82 -6.18
C HIS A 118 -17.51 -23.80 -6.33
N ASN A 119 -18.23 -24.02 -5.24
CA ASN A 119 -19.65 -24.34 -5.21
C ASN A 119 -20.55 -23.09 -5.23
N VAL A 120 -20.18 -22.09 -6.03
CA VAL A 120 -20.86 -20.79 -6.14
C VAL A 120 -22.30 -20.90 -6.67
N VAL A 121 -23.05 -19.79 -6.64
CA VAL A 121 -24.39 -19.68 -7.25
C VAL A 121 -24.38 -18.63 -8.36
N SER A 122 -24.49 -19.09 -9.60
CA SER A 122 -24.50 -18.23 -10.78
C SER A 122 -25.91 -17.98 -11.29
N MET A 123 -26.17 -16.73 -11.71
CA MET A 123 -27.47 -16.27 -12.18
C MET A 123 -27.41 -15.74 -13.62
N GLY A 124 -28.49 -15.95 -14.37
CA GLY A 124 -28.75 -15.30 -15.65
C GLY A 124 -30.20 -14.84 -15.75
N VAL A 125 -30.44 -13.75 -16.48
CA VAL A 125 -31.79 -13.26 -16.79
C VAL A 125 -31.94 -13.15 -18.31
N ASP A 126 -32.92 -13.86 -18.85
CA ASP A 126 -33.17 -13.88 -20.29
C ASP A 126 -34.05 -12.71 -20.76
N GLY A 127 -34.28 -12.62 -22.08
CA GLY A 127 -35.03 -11.54 -22.70
C GLY A 127 -36.55 -11.55 -22.42
N ASP A 128 -37.12 -12.64 -21.89
CA ASP A 128 -38.53 -12.67 -21.46
C ASP A 128 -38.70 -12.39 -19.96
N GLY A 129 -37.58 -12.27 -19.24
CA GLY A 129 -37.54 -11.97 -17.81
C GLY A 129 -37.63 -13.21 -16.92
N ARG A 130 -37.21 -14.39 -17.39
CA ARG A 130 -36.93 -15.54 -16.51
C ARG A 130 -35.60 -15.36 -15.81
N ILE A 131 -35.56 -15.80 -14.57
CA ILE A 131 -34.33 -15.90 -13.80
C ILE A 131 -33.89 -17.36 -13.81
N HIS A 132 -32.63 -17.60 -14.13
CA HIS A 132 -32.00 -18.91 -14.16
C HIS A 132 -30.90 -18.98 -13.10
N LEU A 133 -30.87 -20.06 -12.34
CA LEU A 133 -29.88 -20.29 -11.28
C LEU A 133 -29.20 -21.64 -11.51
N SER A 134 -27.88 -21.68 -11.37
CA SER A 134 -27.11 -22.92 -11.34
C SER A 134 -26.03 -22.82 -10.27
N TYR A 135 -25.97 -23.82 -9.39
CA TYR A 135 -25.28 -23.67 -8.10
C TYR A 135 -24.72 -24.96 -7.52
N ASP A 136 -23.75 -24.83 -6.61
CA ASP A 136 -23.29 -25.91 -5.74
C ASP A 136 -22.58 -27.07 -6.48
N HIS A 137 -21.64 -26.73 -7.36
CA HIS A 137 -20.92 -27.68 -8.22
C HIS A 137 -19.40 -27.68 -8.05
N HIS A 138 -18.86 -28.83 -7.66
CA HIS A 138 -17.46 -29.19 -7.95
C HIS A 138 -17.32 -30.67 -8.34
N ASN A 139 -17.43 -30.96 -9.63
CA ASN A 139 -17.58 -32.32 -10.17
C ASN A 139 -18.88 -33.03 -9.71
N HIS A 140 -19.97 -32.28 -9.58
CA HIS A 140 -21.26 -32.80 -9.12
C HIS A 140 -22.25 -32.95 -10.27
N TYR A 141 -23.44 -33.49 -9.97
CA TYR A 141 -24.57 -33.38 -10.89
C TYR A 141 -24.99 -31.92 -11.05
N MET A 142 -25.51 -31.57 -12.22
CA MET A 142 -26.12 -30.28 -12.45
C MET A 142 -27.23 -30.05 -11.41
N ASN A 143 -27.26 -28.84 -10.85
CA ASN A 143 -28.34 -28.28 -10.06
C ASN A 143 -28.74 -27.03 -10.81
N TYR A 144 -29.99 -27.02 -11.26
CA TYR A 144 -30.52 -25.95 -12.08
C TYR A 144 -31.96 -25.66 -11.68
N ARG A 145 -32.27 -24.37 -11.55
CA ARG A 145 -33.62 -23.86 -11.31
C ARG A 145 -33.87 -22.67 -12.24
N ASN A 146 -35.13 -22.44 -12.55
CA ASN A 146 -35.56 -21.26 -13.26
C ASN A 146 -36.88 -20.72 -12.70
N THR A 147 -37.40 -19.66 -13.30
CA THR A 147 -38.74 -19.12 -13.04
C THR A 147 -39.61 -19.22 -14.29
N ASP A 148 -40.88 -18.82 -14.15
CA ASP A 148 -41.76 -18.54 -15.28
C ASP A 148 -41.38 -17.21 -15.98
N ALA A 149 -41.84 -17.05 -17.22
CA ALA A 149 -41.68 -15.83 -18.02
C ALA A 149 -42.16 -14.58 -17.28
N GLY A 150 -41.36 -13.51 -17.34
CA GLY A 150 -41.66 -12.22 -16.71
C GLY A 150 -41.52 -12.16 -15.19
N ALA A 151 -41.02 -13.21 -14.53
CA ALA A 151 -40.85 -13.23 -13.07
C ALA A 151 -39.90 -12.14 -12.56
N ALA A 152 -38.85 -11.81 -13.33
CA ALA A 152 -37.84 -10.82 -12.98
C ALA A 152 -38.46 -9.47 -12.58
N THR A 153 -39.52 -9.04 -13.25
CA THR A 153 -40.25 -7.78 -12.99
C THR A 153 -41.64 -7.98 -12.37
N GLY A 154 -41.98 -9.23 -11.98
CA GLY A 154 -43.28 -9.58 -11.44
C GLY A 154 -43.55 -8.98 -10.05
N ALA A 155 -44.82 -8.79 -9.69
CA ALA A 155 -45.20 -8.16 -8.40
C ALA A 155 -44.95 -9.04 -7.16
N ALA A 156 -44.77 -10.35 -7.32
CA ALA A 156 -44.40 -11.25 -6.24
C ALA A 156 -42.87 -11.39 -6.19
N TRP A 157 -42.30 -11.42 -4.98
CA TRP A 157 -40.87 -11.69 -4.73
C TRP A 157 -40.71 -12.63 -3.53
N ASN A 158 -40.89 -13.93 -3.75
CA ASN A 158 -40.75 -14.98 -2.73
C ASN A 158 -40.51 -16.36 -3.38
N ALA A 159 -40.15 -17.35 -2.56
CA ALA A 159 -39.77 -18.70 -3.01
C ALA A 159 -40.75 -19.41 -3.95
N SER A 160 -42.04 -19.04 -3.97
CA SER A 160 -43.02 -19.63 -4.90
C SER A 160 -42.78 -19.30 -6.37
N LEU A 161 -41.92 -18.32 -6.67
CA LEU A 161 -41.50 -17.97 -8.03
C LEU A 161 -40.56 -18.99 -8.66
N ILE A 162 -39.82 -19.74 -7.83
CA ILE A 162 -38.76 -20.60 -8.33
C ILE A 162 -39.33 -22.00 -8.59
N ASN A 163 -39.19 -22.46 -9.82
CA ASN A 163 -39.59 -23.80 -10.24
C ASN A 163 -38.76 -24.89 -9.53
N PRO A 164 -39.23 -26.14 -9.46
CA PRO A 164 -38.48 -27.23 -8.83
C PRO A 164 -37.08 -27.41 -9.44
N GLU A 165 -36.12 -27.87 -8.62
CA GLU A 165 -34.77 -28.22 -9.08
C GLU A 165 -34.78 -29.34 -10.11
N ALA A 166 -33.93 -29.18 -11.13
CA ALA A 166 -33.67 -30.17 -12.14
C ALA A 166 -32.16 -30.42 -12.27
N ASN A 167 -31.81 -31.68 -12.56
CA ASN A 167 -30.45 -32.12 -12.86
C ASN A 167 -30.18 -32.25 -14.38
N THR A 168 -31.06 -31.65 -15.16
CA THR A 168 -31.02 -31.54 -16.61
C THR A 168 -31.57 -30.19 -17.02
N LEU A 169 -31.12 -29.65 -18.15
CA LEU A 169 -31.58 -28.36 -18.66
C LEU A 169 -32.99 -28.42 -19.28
N ASN A 170 -33.42 -29.58 -19.80
CA ASN A 170 -34.76 -29.79 -20.33
C ASN A 170 -35.37 -31.08 -19.76
N THR A 171 -36.63 -31.02 -19.35
CA THR A 171 -37.38 -32.16 -18.81
C THR A 171 -38.08 -33.01 -19.89
N ASP A 172 -38.41 -32.42 -21.05
CA ASP A 172 -39.24 -33.04 -22.11
C ASP A 172 -38.48 -33.37 -23.41
N VAL A 173 -37.23 -32.94 -23.54
CA VAL A 173 -36.39 -33.23 -24.72
C VAL A 173 -35.65 -34.55 -24.47
N PRO A 174 -35.66 -35.53 -25.40
CA PRO A 174 -34.81 -36.71 -25.28
C PRO A 174 -33.33 -36.28 -25.37
N ASN A 175 -32.71 -35.99 -24.23
CA ASN A 175 -31.27 -35.83 -24.15
C ASN A 175 -30.59 -37.11 -24.67
N PRO A 176 -29.57 -37.04 -25.54
CA PRO A 176 -28.71 -38.19 -25.73
C PRO A 176 -28.01 -38.53 -24.40
N PRO A 177 -27.78 -39.84 -24.11
CA PRO A 177 -27.33 -40.30 -22.81
C PRO A 177 -25.86 -39.94 -22.51
N PRO A 178 -25.48 -39.92 -21.22
CA PRO A 178 -26.21 -40.62 -20.16
C PRO A 178 -26.75 -39.71 -19.07
N ALA A 179 -28.03 -39.89 -18.73
CA ALA A 179 -28.53 -39.58 -17.40
C ALA A 179 -28.37 -38.07 -17.03
N PRO A 180 -28.63 -37.61 -15.80
CA PRO A 180 -28.32 -36.24 -15.41
C PRO A 180 -26.88 -35.83 -15.75
N PHE A 181 -26.69 -34.55 -16.11
CA PHE A 181 -25.34 -34.04 -16.41
C PHE A 181 -24.47 -34.18 -15.16
N ASP A 182 -23.44 -35.01 -15.24
CA ASP A 182 -22.51 -35.30 -14.16
C ASP A 182 -21.18 -34.57 -14.36
N ASN A 183 -20.42 -34.44 -13.26
CA ASN A 183 -19.11 -33.80 -13.21
C ASN A 183 -19.10 -32.32 -13.65
N VAL A 184 -20.14 -31.57 -13.33
CA VAL A 184 -20.28 -30.14 -13.65
C VAL A 184 -19.45 -29.30 -12.68
N THR A 185 -18.87 -28.19 -13.16
CA THR A 185 -18.24 -27.11 -12.36
C THR A 185 -18.31 -25.81 -13.15
N TYR A 186 -18.40 -24.66 -12.47
CA TYR A 186 -18.40 -23.30 -13.04
C TYR A 186 -19.49 -23.05 -14.11
N PRO A 187 -20.78 -23.20 -13.79
CA PRO A 187 -21.82 -22.68 -14.66
C PRO A 187 -21.65 -21.16 -14.84
N ARG A 188 -21.75 -20.65 -16.08
CA ARG A 188 -21.72 -19.21 -16.37
C ARG A 188 -22.80 -18.87 -17.38
N PHE A 189 -23.48 -17.74 -17.17
CA PHE A 189 -24.53 -17.26 -18.05
C PHE A 189 -24.11 -16.00 -18.82
N ALA A 190 -24.68 -15.81 -20.01
CA ALA A 190 -24.60 -14.55 -20.75
C ALA A 190 -25.87 -14.38 -21.60
N THR A 191 -26.42 -13.19 -21.66
CA THR A 191 -27.62 -12.91 -22.46
C THR A 191 -27.21 -12.35 -23.81
N ASP A 192 -27.76 -12.91 -24.90
CA ASP A 192 -27.59 -12.34 -26.24
C ASP A 192 -28.52 -11.12 -26.38
N PRO A 193 -27.97 -9.89 -26.48
CA PRO A 193 -28.78 -8.68 -26.55
C PRO A 193 -29.61 -8.57 -27.84
N THR A 194 -29.27 -9.33 -28.89
CA THR A 194 -29.95 -9.28 -30.19
C THR A 194 -31.18 -10.17 -30.28
N THR A 195 -31.19 -11.28 -29.53
CA THR A 195 -32.27 -12.28 -29.55
C THR A 195 -33.01 -12.38 -28.22
N GLY A 196 -32.38 -11.98 -27.12
CA GLY A 196 -32.85 -12.24 -25.76
C GLY A 196 -32.58 -13.67 -25.28
N ASN A 197 -31.93 -14.51 -26.09
CA ASN A 197 -31.57 -15.87 -25.69
C ASN A 197 -30.52 -15.87 -24.58
N LEU A 198 -30.52 -16.91 -23.76
CA LEU A 198 -29.54 -17.07 -22.69
C LEU A 198 -28.52 -18.15 -23.05
N LEU A 199 -27.24 -17.86 -22.89
CA LEU A 199 -26.14 -18.77 -23.13
C LEU A 199 -25.70 -19.34 -21.78
N MET A 200 -25.26 -20.60 -21.78
CA MET A 200 -24.65 -21.23 -20.61
C MET A 200 -23.37 -21.95 -21.03
N THR A 201 -22.28 -21.70 -20.30
CA THR A 201 -21.09 -22.54 -20.33
C THR A 201 -20.90 -23.25 -19.00
N PHE A 202 -20.25 -24.42 -19.04
CA PHE A 202 -19.82 -25.11 -17.83
C PHE A 202 -18.68 -26.07 -18.17
N ARG A 203 -17.82 -26.35 -17.18
CA ARG A 203 -16.81 -27.40 -17.29
C ARG A 203 -17.43 -28.75 -16.95
N ARG A 204 -17.11 -29.77 -17.76
CA ARG A 204 -17.38 -31.17 -17.43
C ARG A 204 -16.08 -31.93 -17.20
N GLY A 205 -15.94 -32.55 -16.04
CA GLY A 205 -14.72 -33.25 -15.61
C GLY A 205 -13.87 -32.45 -14.63
N GLY A 206 -12.82 -33.10 -14.11
CA GLY A 206 -11.97 -32.56 -13.04
C GLY A 206 -10.80 -31.70 -13.51
N SER A 207 -10.10 -31.11 -12.55
CA SER A 207 -8.84 -30.39 -12.79
C SER A 207 -7.77 -31.34 -13.37
N GLY A 208 -7.06 -30.89 -14.39
CA GLY A 208 -6.20 -31.68 -15.28
C GLY A 208 -6.94 -32.55 -16.32
N ASN A 209 -8.27 -32.66 -16.29
CA ASN A 209 -9.01 -33.59 -17.17
C ASN A 209 -10.50 -33.25 -17.34
N GLY A 210 -10.78 -32.12 -17.99
CA GLY A 210 -12.16 -31.67 -18.21
C GLY A 210 -12.28 -30.70 -19.39
N ASP A 211 -13.44 -30.73 -20.01
CA ASP A 211 -13.75 -30.07 -21.27
C ASP A 211 -14.86 -29.01 -21.07
N LEU A 212 -14.88 -28.00 -21.94
CA LEU A 212 -15.84 -26.91 -21.87
C LEU A 212 -17.07 -27.23 -22.73
N PHE A 213 -18.24 -27.18 -22.10
CA PHE A 213 -19.54 -27.37 -22.74
C PHE A 213 -20.29 -26.05 -22.85
N PHE A 214 -21.17 -25.99 -23.84
CA PHE A 214 -21.97 -24.83 -24.20
C PHE A 214 -23.41 -25.24 -24.50
N SER A 215 -24.38 -24.41 -24.13
CA SER A 215 -25.77 -24.51 -24.58
C SER A 215 -26.42 -23.12 -24.66
N THR A 216 -27.52 -23.03 -25.42
CA THR A 216 -28.32 -21.82 -25.59
C THR A 216 -29.78 -22.13 -25.26
N TYR A 217 -30.38 -21.31 -24.41
CA TYR A 217 -31.81 -21.27 -24.15
C TYR A 217 -32.49 -20.36 -25.16
N ASP A 218 -33.40 -20.94 -25.95
CA ASP A 218 -34.22 -20.21 -26.90
C ASP A 218 -35.50 -19.74 -26.22
N VAL A 219 -35.62 -18.42 -26.01
CA VAL A 219 -36.78 -17.81 -25.34
C VAL A 219 -38.07 -18.02 -26.13
N ALA A 220 -37.99 -18.21 -27.46
CA ALA A 220 -39.17 -18.40 -28.29
C ALA A 220 -39.73 -19.83 -28.17
N THR A 221 -38.89 -20.81 -27.86
CA THR A 221 -39.31 -22.22 -27.72
C THR A 221 -39.35 -22.72 -26.28
N ASP A 222 -38.86 -21.93 -25.31
CA ASP A 222 -38.78 -22.29 -23.89
C ASP A 222 -37.98 -23.59 -23.67
N THR A 223 -36.85 -23.71 -24.38
CA THR A 223 -36.00 -24.91 -24.31
C THR A 223 -34.52 -24.59 -24.48
N TRP A 224 -33.67 -25.29 -23.74
CA TRP A 224 -32.24 -25.33 -24.01
C TRP A 224 -31.92 -26.19 -25.24
N ALA A 225 -30.93 -25.79 -26.01
CA ALA A 225 -30.29 -26.68 -26.99
C ALA A 225 -29.60 -27.86 -26.28
N THR A 226 -29.39 -28.96 -26.99
CA THR A 226 -28.55 -30.05 -26.46
C THR A 226 -27.14 -29.52 -26.22
N PRO A 227 -26.61 -29.58 -24.99
CA PRO A 227 -25.25 -29.12 -24.71
C PRO A 227 -24.22 -29.86 -25.56
N HIS A 228 -23.27 -29.12 -26.11
CA HIS A 228 -22.16 -29.68 -26.89
C HIS A 228 -20.83 -29.13 -26.42
N GLU A 229 -19.79 -29.92 -26.66
CA GLU A 229 -18.41 -29.55 -26.34
C GLU A 229 -17.88 -28.51 -27.33
N ILE A 230 -17.24 -27.46 -26.82
CA ILE A 230 -16.67 -26.37 -27.64
C ILE A 230 -15.16 -26.24 -27.49
N ILE A 231 -14.59 -26.58 -26.33
CA ILE A 231 -13.15 -26.62 -26.10
C ILE A 231 -12.79 -27.95 -25.46
N ASN A 232 -11.90 -28.68 -26.13
CA ASN A 232 -11.42 -29.98 -25.72
C ASN A 232 -10.02 -29.85 -25.12
N GLY A 233 -9.94 -29.96 -23.80
CA GLY A 233 -8.68 -30.04 -23.06
C GLY A 233 -8.13 -31.46 -23.05
N THR A 234 -8.99 -32.47 -23.07
CA THR A 234 -8.62 -33.88 -22.89
C THR A 234 -8.17 -34.59 -24.17
N ALA A 235 -7.98 -33.86 -25.27
CA ALA A 235 -7.69 -34.41 -26.59
C ALA A 235 -6.42 -35.26 -26.54
N GLY A 236 -6.62 -36.59 -26.52
CA GLY A 236 -5.57 -37.55 -26.23
C GLY A 236 -4.38 -37.43 -27.18
N GLY A 237 -3.18 -37.34 -26.62
CA GLY A 237 -1.92 -37.33 -27.36
C GLY A 237 -1.42 -35.95 -27.79
N LEU A 238 -2.08 -34.86 -27.42
CA LEU A 238 -1.54 -33.50 -27.58
C LEU A 238 -0.56 -33.21 -26.43
N LEU A 239 0.74 -33.22 -26.76
CA LEU A 239 1.82 -32.94 -25.82
C LEU A 239 2.03 -31.43 -25.72
N TYR A 240 1.97 -30.90 -24.51
CA TYR A 240 2.54 -29.61 -24.14
C TYR A 240 3.88 -29.85 -23.44
N ASP A 241 4.92 -29.14 -23.87
CA ASP A 241 6.26 -29.24 -23.33
C ASP A 241 6.87 -27.85 -23.28
N ASP A 242 7.55 -27.53 -22.18
CA ASP A 242 8.17 -26.23 -21.94
C ASP A 242 9.53 -26.39 -21.24
N PRO A 243 10.33 -25.31 -21.12
CA PRO A 243 11.69 -25.41 -20.58
C PRO A 243 11.79 -25.83 -19.11
N TYR A 244 10.66 -25.89 -18.37
CA TYR A 244 10.63 -26.16 -16.93
C TYR A 244 10.34 -27.63 -16.60
N GLY A 245 10.22 -28.48 -17.63
CA GLY A 245 10.04 -29.92 -17.50
C GLY A 245 8.62 -30.33 -17.10
N GLY A 246 8.33 -31.62 -17.20
CA GLY A 246 6.97 -32.14 -16.96
C GLY A 246 6.05 -31.90 -18.16
N ALA A 247 6.42 -32.51 -19.29
CA ALA A 247 5.57 -32.55 -20.47
C ALA A 247 4.22 -33.20 -20.13
N SER A 248 3.13 -32.61 -20.62
CA SER A 248 1.78 -32.96 -20.21
C SER A 248 0.88 -33.22 -21.40
N THR A 249 -0.02 -34.19 -21.25
CA THR A 249 -1.07 -34.53 -22.21
C THR A 249 -2.47 -34.30 -21.65
N ASN A 250 -2.57 -33.67 -20.49
CA ASN A 250 -3.76 -33.57 -19.66
C ASN A 250 -3.91 -32.14 -19.17
N ARG A 251 -5.05 -31.49 -19.44
CA ARG A 251 -5.25 -30.06 -19.19
C ARG A 251 -6.73 -29.67 -19.12
N ASN A 252 -6.97 -28.44 -18.67
CA ASN A 252 -8.26 -27.76 -18.79
C ASN A 252 -8.10 -26.38 -19.42
N ALA A 253 -9.16 -25.94 -20.09
CA ALA A 253 -9.38 -24.53 -20.39
C ALA A 253 -10.06 -23.85 -19.19
N TYR A 254 -9.54 -22.69 -18.81
CA TYR A 254 -10.10 -21.84 -17.78
C TYR A 254 -10.51 -20.50 -18.40
N LEU A 255 -11.81 -20.34 -18.67
CA LEU A 255 -12.37 -19.13 -19.28
C LEU A 255 -12.17 -17.92 -18.39
N ASN A 256 -11.88 -16.78 -18.99
CA ASN A 256 -12.00 -15.49 -18.32
C ASN A 256 -13.46 -14.99 -18.32
N GLY A 257 -14.23 -15.34 -19.35
CA GLY A 257 -15.65 -14.96 -19.44
C GLY A 257 -16.30 -15.46 -20.73
N ILE A 258 -17.57 -15.12 -20.91
CA ILE A 258 -18.36 -15.33 -22.12
C ILE A 258 -19.20 -14.08 -22.37
N ASP A 259 -18.86 -13.34 -23.42
CA ASP A 259 -19.53 -12.09 -23.76
C ASP A 259 -20.20 -12.19 -25.12
N VAL A 260 -21.33 -11.51 -25.26
CA VAL A 260 -22.05 -11.37 -26.53
C VAL A 260 -22.11 -9.90 -26.89
N ASP A 261 -21.55 -9.53 -28.04
CA ASP A 261 -21.52 -8.14 -28.49
C ASP A 261 -22.88 -7.69 -29.05
N GLY A 262 -23.01 -6.39 -29.35
CA GLY A 262 -24.24 -5.82 -29.92
C GLY A 262 -24.63 -6.36 -31.31
N SER A 263 -23.78 -7.16 -31.95
CA SER A 263 -24.05 -7.86 -33.21
C SER A 263 -24.51 -9.31 -33.02
N GLY A 264 -24.50 -9.82 -31.79
CA GLY A 264 -24.81 -11.21 -31.44
C GLY A 264 -23.58 -12.15 -31.56
N ARG A 265 -22.37 -11.59 -31.72
CA ARG A 265 -21.14 -12.39 -31.76
C ARG A 265 -20.73 -12.77 -30.35
N ILE A 266 -20.41 -14.05 -30.16
CA ILE A 266 -19.93 -14.59 -28.89
C ILE A 266 -18.41 -14.54 -28.86
N HIS A 267 -17.81 -14.04 -27.78
CA HIS A 267 -16.37 -13.93 -27.57
C HIS A 267 -15.91 -14.77 -26.38
N LEU A 268 -14.85 -15.56 -26.56
CA LEU A 268 -14.23 -16.35 -25.49
C LEU A 268 -12.73 -16.13 -25.46
N THR A 269 -12.19 -15.84 -24.27
CA THR A 269 -10.78 -15.93 -23.93
C THR A 269 -10.55 -16.92 -22.78
N TRP A 270 -9.39 -17.57 -22.77
CA TRP A 270 -9.04 -18.51 -21.73
C TRP A 270 -7.54 -18.76 -21.64
N THR A 271 -7.15 -19.37 -20.53
CA THR A 271 -5.81 -19.91 -20.30
C THR A 271 -5.87 -21.43 -20.22
N TRP A 272 -4.81 -22.12 -20.65
CA TRP A 272 -4.67 -23.55 -20.42
C TRP A 272 -3.97 -23.82 -19.10
N ARG A 273 -4.39 -24.87 -18.39
CA ARG A 273 -3.70 -25.36 -17.20
C ARG A 273 -3.41 -26.85 -17.34
N GLU A 274 -2.14 -27.23 -17.26
CA GLU A 274 -1.74 -28.63 -17.35
C GLU A 274 -1.89 -29.39 -16.01
N ALA A 275 -1.99 -30.72 -16.06
CA ALA A 275 -2.13 -31.59 -14.89
C ALA A 275 -0.81 -31.78 -14.08
N ALA A 276 0.30 -31.16 -14.50
CA ALA A 276 1.57 -31.20 -13.77
C ALA A 276 1.47 -30.46 -12.41
N THR A 277 2.28 -30.86 -11.41
CA THR A 277 2.28 -30.26 -10.08
C THR A 277 2.77 -28.80 -10.10
N GLY A 278 2.03 -27.86 -9.50
CA GLY A 278 2.38 -26.43 -9.41
C GLY A 278 1.40 -25.51 -10.16
N SER A 279 1.75 -24.22 -10.33
CA SER A 279 1.13 -23.41 -11.40
C SER A 279 1.63 -23.94 -12.72
N SER A 280 0.67 -24.30 -13.55
CA SER A 280 0.85 -24.95 -14.84
C SER A 280 0.05 -24.22 -15.92
N ASN A 281 -0.28 -22.96 -15.64
CA ASN A 281 -1.02 -22.08 -16.51
C ASN A 281 -0.11 -21.58 -17.63
N HIS A 282 -0.61 -21.56 -18.85
CA HIS A 282 0.13 -21.08 -20.01
C HIS A 282 -0.78 -20.56 -21.10
N ASP A 283 -0.24 -19.64 -21.89
CA ASP A 283 -0.87 -18.93 -23.00
C ASP A 283 -2.17 -18.17 -22.68
N ILE A 284 -2.49 -17.19 -23.51
CA ILE A 284 -3.84 -16.60 -23.61
C ILE A 284 -4.40 -16.96 -24.98
N MET A 285 -5.61 -17.50 -24.99
CA MET A 285 -6.31 -17.99 -26.16
C MET A 285 -7.55 -17.15 -26.47
N TYR A 286 -7.99 -17.14 -27.73
CA TYR A 286 -9.20 -16.43 -28.16
C TYR A 286 -9.92 -17.13 -29.31
N VAL A 287 -11.26 -17.13 -29.24
CA VAL A 287 -12.16 -17.44 -30.35
C VAL A 287 -13.41 -16.57 -30.31
N TYR A 288 -14.07 -16.46 -31.46
CA TYR A 288 -15.43 -15.92 -31.53
C TYR A 288 -16.38 -16.78 -32.37
N SER A 289 -17.68 -16.58 -32.22
CA SER A 289 -18.73 -17.25 -33.01
C SER A 289 -19.80 -16.24 -33.47
N ASP A 290 -20.17 -16.30 -34.76
CA ASP A 290 -21.23 -15.46 -35.36
C ASP A 290 -22.56 -16.22 -35.56
N ASP A 291 -22.63 -17.49 -35.15
CA ASP A 291 -23.72 -18.41 -35.48
C ASP A 291 -24.23 -19.17 -34.25
N GLY A 292 -24.26 -18.49 -33.10
CA GLY A 292 -24.82 -19.04 -31.85
C GLY A 292 -24.00 -20.19 -31.27
N GLY A 293 -22.68 -20.20 -31.48
CA GLY A 293 -21.77 -21.22 -30.93
C GLY A 293 -21.67 -22.50 -31.77
N ALA A 294 -22.21 -22.51 -32.99
CA ALA A 294 -22.13 -23.66 -33.90
C ALA A 294 -20.75 -23.77 -34.58
N THR A 295 -20.15 -22.64 -34.94
CA THR A 295 -18.81 -22.51 -35.52
C THR A 295 -17.97 -21.50 -34.73
N TRP A 296 -16.74 -21.88 -34.40
CA TRP A 296 -15.76 -21.05 -33.71
C TRP A 296 -14.63 -20.63 -34.64
N ARG A 297 -14.29 -19.34 -34.63
CA ARG A 297 -13.31 -18.71 -35.50
C ARG A 297 -12.16 -18.11 -34.70
N ASN A 298 -10.97 -18.12 -35.29
CA ASN A 298 -9.82 -17.39 -34.77
C ASN A 298 -9.83 -15.92 -35.21
N THR A 299 -8.86 -15.14 -34.74
CA THR A 299 -8.61 -13.74 -35.12
C THR A 299 -8.60 -13.47 -36.63
N ALA A 300 -8.11 -14.40 -37.45
CA ALA A 300 -8.06 -14.28 -38.90
C ALA A 300 -9.39 -14.67 -39.60
N GLY A 301 -10.45 -14.94 -38.84
CA GLY A 301 -11.76 -15.38 -39.33
C GLY A 301 -11.82 -16.81 -39.83
N SER A 302 -10.74 -17.60 -39.65
CA SER A 302 -10.73 -19.01 -40.04
C SER A 302 -11.53 -19.83 -39.04
N ALA A 303 -12.42 -20.71 -39.53
CA ALA A 303 -13.12 -21.65 -38.67
C ALA A 303 -12.13 -22.71 -38.13
N ILE A 304 -12.10 -22.85 -36.81
CA ILE A 304 -11.18 -23.75 -36.09
C ILE A 304 -11.87 -24.66 -35.06
N GLY A 305 -13.18 -24.49 -34.84
CA GLY A 305 -14.00 -25.42 -34.07
C GLY A 305 -15.43 -25.47 -34.60
N THR A 306 -16.10 -26.62 -34.46
CA THR A 306 -17.51 -26.84 -34.82
C THR A 306 -18.15 -27.83 -33.85
N VAL A 307 -19.48 -27.96 -33.87
CA VAL A 307 -20.18 -29.06 -33.18
C VAL A 307 -19.59 -30.41 -33.62
N GLY A 308 -19.09 -31.19 -32.66
CA GLY A 308 -18.42 -32.49 -32.89
C GLY A 308 -16.95 -32.42 -33.30
N ASN A 309 -16.38 -31.22 -33.49
CA ASN A 309 -14.95 -31.00 -33.67
C ASN A 309 -14.52 -29.75 -32.88
N PRO A 310 -14.43 -29.86 -31.54
CA PRO A 310 -14.15 -28.75 -30.64
C PRO A 310 -12.74 -28.17 -30.82
N VAL A 311 -12.55 -26.94 -30.32
CA VAL A 311 -11.26 -26.25 -30.31
C VAL A 311 -10.30 -26.97 -29.36
N THR A 312 -9.09 -27.23 -29.82
CA THR A 312 -7.96 -27.78 -29.01
C THR A 312 -6.80 -26.77 -28.92
N MET A 313 -5.81 -27.03 -28.07
CA MET A 313 -4.62 -26.16 -27.91
C MET A 313 -3.81 -25.95 -29.20
N ASN A 314 -3.87 -26.90 -30.14
CA ASN A 314 -3.15 -26.87 -31.41
C ASN A 314 -4.01 -26.35 -32.57
N SER A 315 -5.24 -25.90 -32.29
CA SER A 315 -6.08 -25.25 -33.30
C SER A 315 -5.36 -24.04 -33.87
N ARG A 316 -5.27 -23.97 -35.19
CA ARG A 316 -4.41 -22.97 -35.85
C ARG A 316 -4.86 -21.55 -35.50
N GLY A 317 -3.96 -20.76 -34.91
CA GLY A 317 -4.21 -19.34 -34.60
C GLY A 317 -5.14 -19.09 -33.42
N VAL A 318 -5.37 -20.10 -32.57
CA VAL A 318 -6.17 -19.94 -31.33
C VAL A 318 -5.41 -19.18 -30.24
N ARG A 319 -4.08 -19.24 -30.25
CA ARG A 319 -3.18 -18.57 -29.32
C ARG A 319 -2.95 -17.13 -29.72
N VAL A 320 -3.22 -16.21 -28.81
CA VAL A 320 -3.10 -14.76 -29.03
C VAL A 320 -1.97 -14.14 -28.22
N VAL A 321 -1.66 -14.68 -27.05
CA VAL A 321 -0.46 -14.33 -26.28
C VAL A 321 0.26 -15.62 -25.90
N THR A 322 1.56 -15.67 -26.20
CA THR A 322 2.40 -16.83 -25.85
C THR A 322 2.96 -16.63 -24.45
N MET A 323 2.69 -17.58 -23.58
CA MET A 323 3.25 -17.64 -22.22
C MET A 323 3.53 -19.09 -21.88
N ASP A 324 4.52 -19.35 -21.04
CA ASP A 324 4.78 -20.66 -20.45
C ASP A 324 4.51 -20.63 -18.94
N ARG A 325 4.70 -21.77 -18.26
CA ARG A 325 4.42 -21.85 -16.81
C ARG A 325 5.34 -20.99 -15.94
N GLY A 326 6.47 -20.55 -16.48
CA GLY A 326 7.39 -19.65 -15.80
C GLY A 326 6.85 -18.22 -15.68
N ASN A 327 5.80 -17.87 -16.44
CA ASN A 327 5.14 -16.57 -16.36
C ASN A 327 4.21 -16.41 -15.14
N THR A 328 3.96 -17.47 -14.37
CA THR A 328 3.05 -17.46 -13.19
C THR A 328 1.65 -16.92 -13.49
N LEU A 329 1.18 -17.07 -14.73
CA LEU A 329 -0.12 -16.61 -15.21
C LEU A 329 -1.26 -17.15 -14.34
N MET A 330 -2.19 -16.30 -13.93
CA MET A 330 -3.39 -16.75 -13.22
C MET A 330 -4.52 -17.14 -14.21
N ASN A 331 -5.37 -18.07 -13.79
CA ASN A 331 -6.51 -18.56 -14.57
C ASN A 331 -7.83 -17.96 -14.08
N GLN A 332 -8.88 -18.02 -14.92
CA GLN A 332 -10.25 -17.56 -14.60
C GLN A 332 -10.28 -16.14 -14.07
N GLN A 333 -9.90 -15.18 -14.91
CA GLN A 333 -9.89 -13.77 -14.54
C GLN A 333 -11.14 -13.09 -15.11
N THR A 334 -10.98 -12.02 -15.89
CA THR A 334 -12.12 -11.29 -16.46
C THR A 334 -11.88 -10.92 -17.93
N GLN A 335 -12.98 -10.75 -18.65
CA GLN A 335 -13.05 -10.19 -19.99
C GLN A 335 -14.38 -9.44 -20.15
N ILE A 336 -14.43 -8.54 -21.13
CA ILE A 336 -15.66 -7.92 -21.62
C ILE A 336 -15.55 -7.65 -23.11
N VAL A 337 -16.67 -7.36 -23.75
CA VAL A 337 -16.70 -6.71 -25.07
C VAL A 337 -17.32 -5.33 -24.93
N ASP A 338 -16.61 -4.30 -25.39
CA ASP A 338 -17.09 -2.91 -25.32
C ASP A 338 -18.20 -2.62 -26.36
N GLY A 339 -18.75 -1.41 -26.33
CA GLY A 339 -19.81 -0.98 -27.26
C GLY A 339 -19.42 -1.00 -28.75
N ASP A 340 -18.12 -1.04 -29.07
CA ASP A 340 -17.60 -1.09 -30.44
C ASP A 340 -17.28 -2.52 -30.91
N GLY A 341 -17.49 -3.52 -30.05
CA GLY A 341 -17.16 -4.92 -30.37
C GLY A 341 -15.68 -5.27 -30.16
N ILE A 342 -14.93 -4.45 -29.42
CA ILE A 342 -13.55 -4.72 -29.03
C ILE A 342 -13.57 -5.65 -27.82
N ILE A 343 -12.83 -6.77 -27.91
CA ILE A 343 -12.65 -7.71 -26.78
C ILE A 343 -11.50 -7.23 -25.90
N HIS A 344 -11.76 -7.14 -24.60
CA HIS A 344 -10.80 -6.80 -23.55
C HIS A 344 -10.68 -7.95 -22.55
N ALA A 345 -9.49 -8.18 -22.02
CA ALA A 345 -9.23 -9.10 -20.92
C ALA A 345 -8.21 -8.48 -19.97
N VAL A 346 -8.42 -8.61 -18.67
CA VAL A 346 -7.42 -8.24 -17.66
C VAL A 346 -6.89 -9.50 -17.02
N MET A 347 -5.58 -9.66 -17.11
CA MET A 347 -4.86 -10.85 -16.68
C MET A 347 -3.67 -10.43 -15.82
N TRP A 348 -3.48 -11.06 -14.68
CA TRP A 348 -2.24 -10.91 -13.92
C TRP A 348 -1.29 -12.10 -14.10
N HIS A 349 -0.01 -11.76 -14.13
CA HIS A 349 1.14 -12.65 -14.26
C HIS A 349 2.40 -11.92 -13.78
N LYS A 350 3.56 -12.59 -13.74
CA LYS A 350 4.81 -11.98 -13.29
C LYS A 350 5.12 -10.66 -14.00
N THR A 351 5.87 -9.77 -13.34
CA THR A 351 6.41 -8.57 -13.98
C THR A 351 7.44 -8.92 -15.06
N ASP A 352 7.72 -7.99 -15.97
CA ASP A 352 8.64 -8.25 -17.08
C ASP A 352 10.07 -8.50 -16.56
N GLU A 353 10.46 -7.83 -15.48
CA GLU A 353 11.76 -7.90 -14.81
C GLU A 353 11.92 -9.15 -13.93
N ALA A 354 10.81 -9.77 -13.52
CA ALA A 354 10.82 -10.94 -12.66
C ALA A 354 11.48 -12.15 -13.34
N PRO A 355 12.34 -12.92 -12.63
CA PRO A 355 12.79 -14.20 -13.15
C PRO A 355 11.61 -15.18 -13.26
N PRO A 356 11.65 -16.16 -14.17
CA PRO A 356 10.60 -17.16 -14.26
C PRO A 356 10.49 -17.99 -12.98
N VAL A 357 9.26 -18.20 -12.50
CA VAL A 357 8.96 -19.01 -11.31
C VAL A 357 7.87 -20.03 -11.67
N VAL A 358 8.01 -21.26 -11.18
CA VAL A 358 6.96 -22.28 -11.32
C VAL A 358 6.17 -22.34 -10.03
N GLY A 359 4.90 -21.94 -10.08
CA GLY A 359 4.06 -21.85 -8.88
C GLY A 359 3.01 -20.75 -9.00
N PHE A 360 1.97 -20.83 -8.17
CA PHE A 360 0.98 -19.75 -8.06
C PHE A 360 1.54 -18.73 -7.08
N THR A 361 2.12 -17.64 -7.59
CA THR A 361 2.67 -16.55 -6.78
C THR A 361 2.10 -15.23 -7.27
N ALA A 362 1.69 -14.40 -6.31
CA ALA A 362 1.28 -13.00 -6.52
C ALA A 362 2.46 -12.03 -6.60
N GLU A 363 3.69 -12.53 -6.35
CA GLU A 363 4.85 -11.66 -6.22
C GLU A 363 6.11 -12.26 -6.87
N PRO A 364 6.90 -11.45 -7.60
CA PRO A 364 6.56 -10.12 -8.15
C PRO A 364 5.62 -10.23 -9.37
N ALA A 365 4.41 -9.69 -9.28
CA ALA A 365 3.41 -9.75 -10.36
C ALA A 365 2.68 -8.40 -10.55
N ALA A 366 1.99 -8.26 -11.70
CA ALA A 366 1.17 -7.09 -12.01
C ALA A 366 -0.08 -7.49 -12.81
N TYR A 367 -1.09 -6.62 -12.82
CA TYR A 367 -2.24 -6.74 -13.71
C TYR A 367 -1.93 -6.11 -15.08
N TYR A 368 -2.35 -6.79 -16.14
CA TYR A 368 -2.16 -6.37 -17.52
C TYR A 368 -3.48 -6.41 -18.27
N HIS A 369 -3.77 -5.34 -19.00
CA HIS A 369 -4.91 -5.25 -19.89
C HIS A 369 -4.49 -5.68 -21.31
N TYR A 370 -5.18 -6.68 -21.84
CA TYR A 370 -5.03 -7.16 -23.21
C TYR A 370 -6.30 -6.84 -24.00
N TYR A 371 -6.17 -6.31 -25.20
CA TYR A 371 -7.30 -6.12 -26.10
C TYR A 371 -6.94 -6.41 -27.55
N ARG A 372 -7.97 -6.71 -28.35
CA ARG A 372 -7.83 -6.95 -29.79
C ARG A 372 -8.31 -5.75 -30.58
N ASP A 373 -7.39 -5.08 -31.28
CA ASP A 373 -7.72 -3.94 -32.13
C ASP A 373 -8.60 -4.31 -33.35
N ASP A 374 -9.06 -3.30 -34.07
CA ASP A 374 -9.90 -3.41 -35.27
C ASP A 374 -9.21 -4.18 -36.42
N ARG A 375 -7.86 -4.16 -36.47
CA ARG A 375 -7.02 -4.90 -37.42
C ARG A 375 -6.79 -6.35 -37.01
N GLY A 376 -7.19 -6.73 -35.80
CA GLY A 376 -7.03 -8.05 -35.21
C GLY A 376 -5.67 -8.29 -34.55
N SER A 377 -4.88 -7.26 -34.29
CA SER A 377 -3.68 -7.36 -33.45
C SER A 377 -4.07 -7.32 -31.97
N TRP A 378 -3.30 -8.01 -31.14
CA TRP A 378 -3.45 -7.97 -29.68
C TRP A 378 -2.43 -7.02 -29.08
N THR A 379 -2.92 -6.08 -28.28
CA THR A 379 -2.11 -5.06 -27.60
C THR A 379 -2.19 -5.29 -26.09
N ARG A 380 -1.09 -4.98 -25.40
CA ARG A 380 -1.00 -4.98 -23.93
C ARG A 380 -0.82 -3.54 -23.45
N THR A 381 -1.55 -3.16 -22.41
CA THR A 381 -1.26 -2.00 -21.57
C THR A 381 -1.16 -2.46 -20.12
N ASP A 382 -0.43 -1.70 -19.31
CA ASP A 382 -0.10 -2.09 -17.96
C ASP A 382 -0.99 -1.31 -16.97
N LEU A 383 -1.57 -2.00 -15.98
CA LEU A 383 -2.27 -1.33 -14.88
C LEU A 383 -1.25 -0.77 -13.87
N PRO A 384 -1.64 0.16 -13.00
CA PRO A 384 -0.73 0.77 -12.03
C PRO A 384 -0.24 -0.29 -11.03
N GLN A 385 1.06 -0.23 -10.71
CA GLN A 385 1.73 -1.18 -9.80
C GLN A 385 1.95 -0.57 -8.41
N ASP A 386 1.27 0.52 -8.08
CA ASP A 386 1.36 1.20 -6.79
C ASP A 386 0.84 0.34 -5.62
N LEU A 387 0.01 -0.66 -5.93
CA LEU A 387 -0.50 -1.65 -4.98
C LEU A 387 -0.12 -3.06 -5.46
N PRO A 388 0.21 -3.97 -4.52
CA PRO A 388 0.52 -5.35 -4.87
C PRO A 388 -0.70 -6.05 -5.47
N VAL A 389 -0.43 -7.09 -6.26
CA VAL A 389 -1.48 -7.95 -6.82
C VAL A 389 -2.16 -8.70 -5.69
N GLY A 390 -3.50 -8.74 -5.71
CA GLY A 390 -4.30 -9.51 -4.76
C GLY A 390 -5.25 -10.46 -5.46
N SER A 391 -6.56 -10.23 -5.28
CA SER A 391 -7.61 -11.07 -5.87
C SER A 391 -7.57 -11.09 -7.40
N ARG A 392 -8.21 -12.07 -8.02
CA ARG A 392 -8.51 -11.94 -9.45
C ARG A 392 -9.43 -10.73 -9.68
N PRO A 393 -9.26 -10.00 -10.79
CA PRO A 393 -10.00 -8.78 -11.04
C PRO A 393 -11.34 -9.09 -11.74
N ASP A 394 -12.24 -8.13 -11.69
CA ASP A 394 -13.36 -8.02 -12.64
C ASP A 394 -13.30 -6.68 -13.39
N MET A 395 -13.90 -6.60 -14.57
CA MET A 395 -13.85 -5.41 -15.42
C MET A 395 -15.19 -5.10 -16.10
N ALA A 396 -15.41 -3.83 -16.43
CA ALA A 396 -16.59 -3.36 -17.17
C ALA A 396 -16.24 -2.13 -18.03
N ALA A 397 -17.04 -1.85 -19.05
CA ALA A 397 -16.94 -0.65 -19.87
C ALA A 397 -18.15 0.25 -19.68
N ASP A 398 -17.94 1.56 -19.72
CA ASP A 398 -19.02 2.54 -19.83
C ASP A 398 -19.47 2.73 -21.29
N ALA A 399 -20.55 3.49 -21.50
CA ALA A 399 -21.08 3.80 -22.84
C ALA A 399 -20.11 4.54 -23.77
N ASP A 400 -19.08 5.19 -23.22
CA ASP A 400 -18.06 5.91 -23.98
C ASP A 400 -16.82 5.01 -24.26
N GLY A 401 -16.85 3.76 -23.80
CA GLY A 401 -15.79 2.76 -23.93
C GLY A 401 -14.62 2.94 -22.95
N ASN A 402 -14.78 3.76 -21.90
CA ASN A 402 -13.81 3.81 -20.81
C ASN A 402 -13.91 2.53 -19.97
N LEU A 403 -12.76 2.00 -19.59
CA LEU A 403 -12.67 0.74 -18.86
C LEU A 403 -12.57 1.00 -17.37
N TYR A 404 -13.19 0.13 -16.57
CA TYR A 404 -13.11 0.10 -15.12
C TYR A 404 -12.75 -1.31 -14.69
N VAL A 405 -11.80 -1.43 -13.77
CA VAL A 405 -11.34 -2.69 -13.20
C VAL A 405 -11.45 -2.60 -11.69
N THR A 406 -11.92 -3.67 -11.06
CA THR A 406 -11.95 -3.80 -9.61
C THR A 406 -11.25 -5.07 -9.15
N TYR A 407 -10.58 -4.98 -8.00
CA TYR A 407 -9.91 -6.10 -7.33
C TYR A 407 -9.74 -5.76 -5.85
N VAL A 408 -9.41 -6.77 -5.04
CA VAL A 408 -8.97 -6.59 -3.66
C VAL A 408 -7.46 -6.67 -3.62
N ALA A 409 -6.79 -5.61 -3.15
CA ALA A 409 -5.36 -5.60 -2.91
C ALA A 409 -5.03 -6.06 -1.48
N PRO A 410 -3.90 -6.75 -1.25
CA PRO A 410 -3.49 -7.20 0.08
C PRO A 410 -3.43 -6.06 1.10
N GLY A 411 -4.06 -6.24 2.27
CA GLY A 411 -4.05 -5.29 3.38
C GLY A 411 -3.09 -5.66 4.52
N PRO A 412 -2.93 -4.80 5.55
CA PRO A 412 -2.02 -5.04 6.68
C PRO A 412 -2.33 -6.29 7.52
N THR A 413 -3.55 -6.83 7.38
CA THR A 413 -4.07 -7.97 8.13
C THR A 413 -4.07 -9.26 7.31
N ASP A 414 -3.28 -9.33 6.23
CA ASP A 414 -3.36 -10.42 5.25
C ASP A 414 -3.27 -11.80 5.91
N GLY A 415 -4.20 -12.65 5.48
CA GLY A 415 -4.60 -13.87 6.16
C GLY A 415 -3.57 -14.98 5.98
N GLY A 416 -2.57 -15.04 6.86
CA GLY A 416 -1.82 -16.28 7.07
C GLY A 416 -2.79 -17.44 7.31
N GLY A 417 -2.76 -18.46 6.44
CA GLY A 417 -3.55 -19.69 6.60
C GLY A 417 -4.31 -20.20 5.38
N VAL A 418 -4.37 -19.47 4.25
CA VAL A 418 -4.95 -20.01 3.00
C VAL A 418 -3.86 -20.76 2.23
N THR A 419 -4.15 -21.96 1.72
CA THR A 419 -3.18 -22.79 0.96
C THR A 419 -2.73 -22.15 -0.37
N ALA A 420 -3.41 -21.10 -0.82
CA ALA A 420 -3.11 -20.35 -2.02
C ALA A 420 -2.67 -18.93 -1.63
N ASN A 421 -1.37 -18.63 -1.82
CA ASN A 421 -0.72 -17.35 -1.49
C ASN A 421 -1.29 -16.10 -2.20
N TYR A 422 -2.37 -16.20 -2.97
CA TYR A 422 -2.98 -15.08 -3.72
C TYR A 422 -4.40 -14.72 -3.24
N TYR A 423 -5.01 -15.52 -2.37
CA TYR A 423 -6.28 -15.12 -1.75
C TYR A 423 -5.99 -14.21 -0.58
N THR A 424 -6.09 -12.91 -0.84
CA THR A 424 -5.79 -11.87 0.14
C THR A 424 -7.04 -11.15 0.57
N ASN A 425 -7.09 -10.76 1.83
CA ASN A 425 -8.07 -9.79 2.31
C ASN A 425 -7.41 -8.41 2.30
N GLY A 426 -8.21 -7.37 2.08
CA GLY A 426 -7.68 -6.02 2.16
C GLY A 426 -8.51 -4.98 1.45
N ASN A 427 -7.86 -4.14 0.67
CA ASN A 427 -8.46 -2.92 0.19
C ASN A 427 -9.25 -3.18 -1.09
N LEU A 428 -10.49 -2.69 -1.18
CA LEU A 428 -11.19 -2.66 -2.45
C LEU A 428 -10.57 -1.57 -3.33
N VAL A 429 -10.15 -1.94 -4.53
CA VAL A 429 -9.52 -1.04 -5.49
C VAL A 429 -10.40 -0.90 -6.72
N VAL A 430 -10.45 0.32 -7.28
CA VAL A 430 -10.99 0.58 -8.62
C VAL A 430 -9.95 1.33 -9.43
N ALA A 431 -9.63 0.82 -10.61
CA ALA A 431 -8.78 1.45 -11.59
C ALA A 431 -9.58 1.73 -12.88
N THR A 432 -9.16 2.72 -13.66
CA THR A 432 -9.82 3.06 -14.94
C THR A 432 -8.80 3.47 -16.00
N ALA A 433 -9.17 3.28 -17.26
CA ALA A 433 -8.46 3.82 -18.42
C ALA A 433 -9.46 4.40 -19.43
N SER A 434 -9.05 5.48 -20.08
CA SER A 434 -9.88 6.24 -20.99
C SER A 434 -9.75 5.73 -22.41
N LYS A 435 -10.86 5.63 -23.15
CA LYS A 435 -10.79 5.27 -24.57
C LYS A 435 -10.05 6.32 -25.40
N ALA A 436 -10.23 7.60 -25.05
CA ALA A 436 -9.59 8.73 -25.72
C ALA A 436 -8.05 8.69 -25.73
N THR A 437 -7.41 7.86 -24.89
CA THR A 437 -5.95 7.65 -24.88
C THR A 437 -5.54 6.32 -25.51
N GLY A 438 -6.49 5.58 -26.10
CA GLY A 438 -6.30 4.18 -26.46
C GLY A 438 -6.05 3.26 -25.26
N TRP A 439 -6.63 3.61 -24.10
CA TRP A 439 -6.48 2.92 -22.80
C TRP A 439 -5.04 2.88 -22.25
N GLN A 440 -4.22 3.86 -22.60
CA GLN A 440 -2.82 3.97 -22.14
C GLN A 440 -2.68 4.68 -20.78
N ASP A 441 -3.76 5.26 -20.25
CA ASP A 441 -3.77 6.12 -19.05
C ASP A 441 -4.38 5.42 -17.82
N TRP A 442 -4.08 4.13 -17.63
CA TRP A 442 -4.55 3.39 -16.46
C TRP A 442 -4.16 4.11 -15.16
N GLN A 443 -5.14 4.31 -14.28
CA GLN A 443 -4.96 4.96 -12.99
C GLN A 443 -5.88 4.35 -11.94
N ILE A 444 -5.40 4.24 -10.70
CA ILE A 444 -6.24 3.90 -9.54
C ILE A 444 -7.05 5.15 -9.18
N VAL A 445 -8.37 5.01 -9.08
CA VAL A 445 -9.34 6.12 -8.87
C VAL A 445 -10.13 5.98 -7.58
N TYR A 446 -10.00 4.83 -6.90
CA TYR A 446 -10.62 4.59 -5.61
C TYR A 446 -9.89 3.46 -4.89
N VAL A 447 -9.65 3.66 -3.59
CA VAL A 447 -9.15 2.64 -2.66
C VAL A 447 -9.95 2.73 -1.36
N ASP A 448 -10.62 1.66 -0.96
CA ASP A 448 -11.31 1.56 0.32
C ASP A 448 -10.55 0.63 1.26
N PRO A 449 -10.06 1.12 2.41
CA PRO A 449 -9.30 0.31 3.37
C PRO A 449 -10.17 -0.59 4.27
N GLY A 450 -11.41 -0.88 3.86
CA GLY A 450 -12.46 -1.52 4.68
C GLY A 450 -12.30 -3.03 4.99
N ASP A 451 -11.16 -3.65 4.68
CA ASP A 451 -10.86 -5.09 4.84
C ASP A 451 -11.93 -6.01 4.22
N PHE A 452 -11.86 -6.15 2.90
CA PHE A 452 -12.74 -6.96 2.08
C PHE A 452 -12.15 -8.35 1.80
N VAL A 453 -13.01 -9.31 1.47
CA VAL A 453 -12.66 -10.69 1.15
C VAL A 453 -13.34 -11.11 -0.16
N GLY A 454 -12.69 -12.00 -0.90
CA GLY A 454 -13.19 -12.53 -2.17
C GLY A 454 -12.71 -11.74 -3.37
N GLU A 455 -13.45 -11.84 -4.47
CA GLU A 455 -13.12 -11.20 -5.74
C GLU A 455 -14.34 -10.35 -6.16
N PRO A 456 -14.23 -9.01 -6.10
CA PRO A 456 -15.36 -8.11 -6.31
C PRO A 456 -15.95 -8.30 -7.71
N GLN A 457 -17.27 -8.11 -7.85
CA GLN A 457 -17.99 -8.28 -9.12
C GLN A 457 -18.61 -6.94 -9.53
N LEU A 458 -18.31 -6.50 -10.76
CA LEU A 458 -18.88 -5.30 -11.36
C LEU A 458 -20.19 -5.64 -12.08
N ASP A 459 -21.20 -4.80 -11.93
CA ASP A 459 -22.40 -4.90 -12.76
C ASP A 459 -22.16 -4.22 -14.12
N HIS A 460 -21.86 -5.05 -15.13
CA HIS A 460 -21.45 -4.57 -16.45
C HIS A 460 -22.53 -3.73 -17.13
N ALA A 461 -23.79 -4.20 -17.10
CA ALA A 461 -24.92 -3.49 -17.70
C ALA A 461 -25.23 -2.18 -16.97
N ARG A 462 -25.08 -2.16 -15.63
CA ARG A 462 -25.28 -0.92 -14.84
C ARG A 462 -24.30 0.18 -15.23
N LEU A 463 -23.05 -0.18 -15.53
CA LEU A 463 -22.05 0.78 -16.00
C LEU A 463 -22.31 1.19 -17.47
N ALA A 464 -22.51 0.21 -18.35
CA ALA A 464 -22.69 0.45 -19.79
C ALA A 464 -23.95 1.26 -20.11
N GLU A 465 -25.06 1.03 -19.40
CA GLU A 465 -26.35 1.68 -19.67
C GLU A 465 -26.61 2.88 -18.75
N GLY A 466 -26.18 2.78 -17.48
CA GLY A 466 -26.49 3.74 -16.43
C GLY A 466 -25.38 4.71 -16.08
N GLY A 467 -24.15 4.45 -16.51
CA GLY A 467 -22.97 5.24 -16.11
C GLY A 467 -22.67 5.18 -14.60
N VAL A 468 -23.06 4.08 -13.95
CA VAL A 468 -22.87 3.86 -12.51
C VAL A 468 -21.93 2.67 -12.32
N VAL A 469 -20.82 2.90 -11.64
CA VAL A 469 -19.90 1.84 -11.22
C VAL A 469 -20.54 1.17 -10.01
N SER A 470 -21.06 -0.05 -10.18
CA SER A 470 -21.75 -0.80 -9.13
C SER A 470 -20.97 -2.09 -8.82
N ILE A 471 -20.47 -2.22 -7.59
CA ILE A 471 -19.58 -3.32 -7.17
C ILE A 471 -20.22 -4.13 -6.04
N PHE A 472 -20.32 -5.45 -6.22
CA PHE A 472 -20.65 -6.44 -5.21
C PHE A 472 -19.39 -6.94 -4.52
N VAL A 473 -19.30 -6.82 -3.20
CA VAL A 473 -18.13 -7.26 -2.42
C VAL A 473 -18.50 -7.55 -0.96
N GLN A 474 -17.82 -8.50 -0.34
CA GLN A 474 -18.07 -8.91 1.05
C GLN A 474 -16.98 -8.38 1.98
N LYS A 475 -17.37 -7.91 3.17
CA LYS A 475 -16.43 -7.61 4.24
C LYS A 475 -15.86 -8.88 4.84
N ASN A 476 -14.59 -8.83 5.19
CA ASN A 476 -13.96 -9.89 5.96
C ASN A 476 -14.57 -10.00 7.37
N GLY A 477 -14.29 -11.10 8.08
CA GLY A 477 -14.81 -11.36 9.42
C GLY A 477 -13.99 -12.39 10.20
N ASP A 478 -14.33 -12.60 11.46
CA ASP A 478 -13.69 -13.62 12.30
C ASP A 478 -14.26 -15.01 11.99
N ASN A 479 -13.58 -15.72 11.09
CA ASN A 479 -13.90 -17.08 10.63
C ASN A 479 -12.83 -18.11 11.04
N ALA A 480 -12.02 -17.81 12.06
CA ALA A 480 -10.92 -18.69 12.46
C ALA A 480 -11.40 -20.01 13.10
N SER A 481 -12.55 -19.99 13.77
CA SER A 481 -13.10 -21.13 14.52
C SER A 481 -14.24 -21.87 13.81
N GLY A 482 -14.69 -21.38 12.65
CA GLY A 482 -15.84 -21.92 11.91
C GLY A 482 -16.36 -20.92 10.87
N PRO A 483 -17.45 -21.25 10.13
CA PRO A 483 -18.13 -20.29 9.28
C PRO A 483 -18.68 -19.15 10.13
N THR A 484 -18.78 -17.96 9.53
CA THR A 484 -19.34 -16.77 10.18
C THR A 484 -20.18 -15.97 9.19
N GLY A 485 -21.06 -15.13 9.70
CA GLY A 485 -21.84 -14.21 8.89
C GLY A 485 -21.09 -12.87 8.81
N SER A 486 -20.88 -12.34 7.61
CA SER A 486 -20.29 -11.02 7.44
C SER A 486 -21.08 -10.13 6.48
N PRO A 487 -20.97 -8.79 6.59
CA PRO A 487 -21.67 -7.86 5.72
C PRO A 487 -21.29 -8.02 4.25
N LEU A 488 -22.30 -8.22 3.41
CA LEU A 488 -22.19 -8.21 1.95
C LEU A 488 -22.76 -6.91 1.40
N HIS A 489 -21.96 -6.22 0.59
CA HIS A 489 -22.23 -4.87 0.13
C HIS A 489 -22.43 -4.82 -1.39
N VAL A 490 -23.26 -3.86 -1.82
CA VAL A 490 -23.25 -3.27 -3.16
C VAL A 490 -22.93 -1.79 -3.01
N PHE A 491 -21.78 -1.37 -3.52
CA PHE A 491 -21.39 0.03 -3.58
C PHE A 491 -21.68 0.60 -4.96
N GLU A 492 -22.18 1.84 -5.03
CA GLU A 492 -22.41 2.57 -6.28
C GLU A 492 -21.63 3.89 -6.29
N TRP A 493 -20.92 4.17 -7.38
CA TRP A 493 -20.30 5.46 -7.67
C TRP A 493 -20.77 6.01 -9.02
N ASN A 494 -20.73 7.34 -9.17
CA ASN A 494 -20.75 7.92 -10.52
C ASN A 494 -19.50 7.46 -11.27
N LYS A 495 -19.65 7.12 -12.56
CA LYS A 495 -18.49 7.03 -13.45
C LYS A 495 -17.73 8.37 -13.49
N LEU A 496 -16.45 8.34 -13.85
CA LEU A 496 -15.71 9.57 -14.08
C LEU A 496 -16.26 10.33 -15.30
N ALA A 497 -16.08 11.64 -15.30
CA ALA A 497 -16.37 12.44 -16.49
C ALA A 497 -15.50 11.98 -17.67
N ASN A 498 -16.05 12.13 -18.88
CA ASN A 498 -15.35 11.75 -20.11
C ASN A 498 -14.02 12.51 -20.23
N LYS A 499 -12.98 11.81 -20.70
CA LYS A 499 -11.67 12.40 -21.01
C LYS A 499 -11.62 12.74 -22.49
N ARG A 500 -10.99 13.87 -22.82
CA ARG A 500 -10.64 14.31 -24.17
C ARG A 500 -9.15 14.54 -24.28
N VAL A 501 -8.54 14.14 -25.39
CA VAL A 501 -7.11 14.38 -25.66
C VAL A 501 -6.98 15.50 -26.68
N TRP A 502 -6.08 16.45 -26.45
CA TRP A 502 -5.88 17.59 -27.34
C TRP A 502 -5.12 17.18 -28.60
N VAL A 503 -5.72 17.38 -29.78
CA VAL A 503 -5.07 17.16 -31.08
C VAL A 503 -4.65 18.49 -31.69
N GLY A 504 -5.53 19.49 -31.67
CA GLY A 504 -5.26 20.84 -32.18
C GLY A 504 -4.97 20.89 -33.69
N ASP A 505 -5.63 20.04 -34.49
CA ASP A 505 -5.44 19.88 -35.94
C ASP A 505 -6.33 20.79 -36.82
N ASP A 506 -7.34 21.48 -36.26
CA ASP A 506 -8.18 22.43 -36.99
C ASP A 506 -7.76 23.89 -36.74
N ALA A 507 -8.47 24.59 -35.85
CA ALA A 507 -8.21 25.99 -35.52
C ALA A 507 -7.32 26.13 -34.28
N ALA A 508 -6.93 25.00 -33.66
CA ALA A 508 -6.25 24.95 -32.36
C ALA A 508 -6.98 25.82 -31.32
N THR A 509 -8.32 25.74 -31.33
CA THR A 509 -9.19 26.58 -30.52
C THR A 509 -9.90 25.76 -29.45
N TRP A 510 -9.64 26.05 -28.19
CA TRP A 510 -10.37 25.47 -27.06
C TRP A 510 -11.58 26.34 -26.70
N GLN A 511 -12.78 25.78 -26.85
CA GLN A 511 -14.05 26.42 -26.47
C GLN A 511 -15.11 25.37 -26.16
N PRO A 512 -16.14 25.71 -25.36
CA PRO A 512 -17.26 24.80 -25.14
C PRO A 512 -18.06 24.56 -26.43
N SER A 513 -18.35 23.30 -26.73
CA SER A 513 -19.28 22.87 -27.80
C SER A 513 -18.91 23.33 -29.22
N GLY A 514 -17.63 23.56 -29.51
CA GLY A 514 -17.16 23.96 -30.85
C GLY A 514 -15.75 23.46 -31.19
N GLY A 515 -15.49 23.27 -32.49
CA GLY A 515 -14.25 22.70 -33.02
C GLY A 515 -14.21 21.17 -32.90
N ALA A 516 -13.41 20.53 -33.76
CA ALA A 516 -13.04 19.12 -33.63
C ALA A 516 -11.54 19.05 -33.31
N ASP A 517 -11.08 19.83 -32.33
CA ASP A 517 -9.66 19.90 -31.94
C ASP A 517 -9.29 18.84 -30.87
N TRP A 518 -10.24 17.97 -30.49
CA TRP A 518 -10.09 16.95 -29.45
C TRP A 518 -10.31 15.56 -30.01
N ASP A 519 -9.57 14.58 -29.50
CA ASP A 519 -9.78 13.15 -29.73
C ASP A 519 -10.64 12.58 -28.58
N GLY A 520 -11.68 11.83 -28.96
CA GLY A 520 -12.54 11.08 -28.05
C GLY A 520 -12.40 9.56 -28.11
N ASN A 521 -11.65 9.02 -29.06
CA ASN A 521 -11.65 7.60 -29.41
C ASN A 521 -10.24 6.93 -29.39
N GLY A 522 -9.16 7.72 -29.28
CA GLY A 522 -7.78 7.24 -29.19
C GLY A 522 -7.12 6.95 -30.54
N ASP A 523 -7.57 7.59 -31.63
CA ASP A 523 -6.98 7.48 -32.97
C ASP A 523 -6.05 8.65 -33.34
N ASP A 524 -5.81 9.58 -32.40
CA ASP A 524 -5.02 10.81 -32.56
C ASP A 524 -5.57 11.74 -33.66
N VAL A 525 -6.89 11.68 -33.96
CA VAL A 525 -7.56 12.56 -34.92
C VAL A 525 -8.58 13.44 -34.20
N GLY A 526 -8.60 14.73 -34.57
CA GLY A 526 -9.59 15.67 -34.07
C GLY A 526 -11.00 15.32 -34.53
N ASP A 527 -11.79 14.70 -33.66
CA ASP A 527 -13.12 14.16 -33.97
C ASP A 527 -14.20 14.48 -32.91
N ALA A 528 -13.79 15.08 -31.79
CA ALA A 528 -14.62 15.41 -30.66
C ALA A 528 -14.61 16.90 -30.33
N ALA A 529 -15.71 17.36 -29.73
CA ALA A 529 -15.81 18.69 -29.14
C ALA A 529 -15.74 18.59 -27.62
N PHE A 530 -15.12 19.58 -26.98
CA PHE A 530 -15.06 19.69 -25.53
C PHE A 530 -16.37 20.23 -24.93
N ALA A 531 -16.79 19.68 -23.80
CA ALA A 531 -17.85 20.21 -22.95
C ALA A 531 -17.34 20.50 -21.53
N ASN A 532 -17.81 21.60 -20.93
CA ASN A 532 -17.48 21.92 -19.54
C ASN A 532 -17.90 20.77 -18.60
N GLY A 533 -17.02 20.44 -17.65
CA GLY A 533 -17.14 19.27 -16.79
C GLY A 533 -16.43 18.02 -17.31
N GLU A 534 -15.99 17.97 -18.57
CA GLU A 534 -15.10 16.90 -19.07
C GLU A 534 -13.67 17.05 -18.53
N ARG A 535 -12.94 15.93 -18.49
CA ARG A 535 -11.50 15.89 -18.21
C ARG A 535 -10.75 16.13 -19.52
N VAL A 536 -9.61 16.82 -19.47
CA VAL A 536 -8.81 17.09 -20.65
C VAL A 536 -7.34 16.71 -20.44
N GLN A 537 -6.71 16.18 -21.47
CA GLN A 537 -5.30 15.81 -21.49
C GLN A 537 -4.61 16.45 -22.70
N PHE A 538 -3.42 16.99 -22.47
CA PHE A 538 -2.50 17.53 -23.48
C PHE A 538 -1.24 16.65 -23.48
N ASP A 539 -0.99 15.93 -24.58
CA ASP A 539 0.07 14.92 -24.65
C ASP A 539 1.15 15.25 -25.69
N ASP A 540 1.93 14.26 -26.10
CA ASP A 540 3.03 14.39 -27.05
C ASP A 540 2.57 14.34 -28.53
N ASN A 541 1.32 13.92 -28.81
CA ASN A 541 0.85 13.63 -30.17
C ASN A 541 0.16 14.82 -30.85
N ALA A 542 -0.10 15.90 -30.11
CA ALA A 542 -0.78 17.09 -30.64
C ALA A 542 -0.11 17.66 -31.90
N ALA A 543 -0.94 18.00 -32.90
CA ALA A 543 -0.51 18.71 -34.10
C ALA A 543 -0.15 20.18 -33.81
N SER A 544 -0.73 20.77 -32.77
CA SER A 544 -0.43 22.14 -32.32
C SER A 544 -0.33 22.22 -30.81
N PHE A 545 0.80 22.75 -30.32
CA PHE A 545 1.04 23.07 -28.91
C PHE A 545 0.61 24.49 -28.52
N ALA A 546 0.20 25.30 -29.50
CA ALA A 546 -0.37 26.62 -29.26
C ALA A 546 -1.89 26.49 -29.13
N VAL A 547 -2.43 26.80 -27.95
CA VAL A 547 -3.84 26.59 -27.60
C VAL A 547 -4.53 27.94 -27.41
N GLN A 548 -5.52 28.24 -28.26
CA GLN A 548 -6.32 29.45 -28.17
C GLN A 548 -7.62 29.16 -27.41
N ILE A 549 -7.71 29.60 -26.15
CA ILE A 549 -8.95 29.58 -25.38
C ILE A 549 -9.87 30.69 -25.89
N ALA A 550 -10.85 30.35 -26.72
CA ALA A 550 -11.71 31.35 -27.39
C ALA A 550 -12.89 31.82 -26.53
N ALA A 551 -13.30 31.03 -25.53
CA ALA A 551 -14.33 31.34 -24.55
C ALA A 551 -13.95 30.71 -23.21
N ASP A 552 -14.53 31.16 -22.09
CA ASP A 552 -14.25 30.56 -20.78
C ASP A 552 -14.55 29.05 -20.80
N VAL A 553 -13.57 28.27 -20.34
CA VAL A 553 -13.64 26.80 -20.27
C VAL A 553 -13.52 26.36 -18.82
N ALA A 554 -14.25 25.30 -18.47
CA ALA A 554 -14.30 24.76 -17.11
C ALA A 554 -14.21 23.23 -17.13
N PRO A 555 -13.04 22.65 -17.42
CA PRO A 555 -12.83 21.22 -17.29
C PRO A 555 -12.91 20.76 -15.82
N SER A 556 -13.25 19.50 -15.60
CA SER A 556 -13.21 18.88 -14.26
C SER A 556 -11.80 18.43 -13.87
N ASP A 557 -10.90 18.29 -14.84
CA ASP A 557 -9.48 17.99 -14.64
C ASP A 557 -8.67 18.40 -15.89
N THR A 558 -7.45 18.90 -15.72
CA THR A 558 -6.55 19.32 -16.81
C THR A 558 -5.17 18.74 -16.62
N GLU A 559 -4.78 17.81 -17.48
CA GLU A 559 -3.52 17.08 -17.40
C GLU A 559 -2.60 17.43 -18.58
N PHE A 560 -1.33 17.71 -18.31
CA PHE A 560 -0.27 17.87 -19.30
C PHE A 560 0.70 16.68 -19.20
N ALA A 561 0.43 15.66 -20.00
CA ALA A 561 1.18 14.40 -20.10
C ALA A 561 2.17 14.43 -21.28
N ASN A 562 3.04 15.44 -21.28
CA ASN A 562 3.95 15.76 -22.38
C ASN A 562 5.40 15.35 -22.06
N THR A 563 5.69 14.07 -22.23
CA THR A 563 6.98 13.48 -21.84
C THR A 563 8.10 13.77 -22.84
N ALA A 564 7.76 14.10 -24.09
CA ALA A 564 8.72 14.47 -25.12
C ALA A 564 9.27 15.90 -24.96
N GLY A 565 8.67 16.71 -24.07
CA GLY A 565 9.18 18.02 -23.69
C GLY A 565 8.81 19.14 -24.65
N HIS A 566 7.65 19.05 -25.30
CA HIS A 566 7.11 20.13 -26.13
C HIS A 566 6.69 21.34 -25.29
N ASP A 567 6.57 22.53 -25.89
CA ASP A 567 6.15 23.73 -25.17
C ASP A 567 4.68 24.06 -25.50
N TYR A 568 3.78 23.81 -24.54
CA TYR A 568 2.38 24.21 -24.62
C TYR A 568 2.24 25.70 -24.27
N VAL A 569 1.47 26.45 -25.06
CA VAL A 569 1.20 27.88 -24.79
C VAL A 569 -0.30 28.14 -24.86
N LEU A 570 -0.90 28.46 -23.71
CA LEU A 570 -2.32 28.78 -23.59
C LEU A 570 -2.52 30.30 -23.62
N VAL A 571 -3.35 30.78 -24.53
CA VAL A 571 -3.68 32.20 -24.72
C VAL A 571 -5.20 32.40 -24.82
N GLY A 572 -5.69 33.60 -24.52
CA GLY A 572 -7.12 33.92 -24.66
C GLY A 572 -7.84 34.08 -23.31
N GLN A 573 -9.02 33.47 -23.21
CA GLN A 573 -9.93 33.58 -22.06
C GLN A 573 -9.52 32.68 -20.87
N GLU A 574 -10.31 32.70 -19.80
CA GLU A 574 -10.01 32.01 -18.54
C GLU A 574 -10.12 30.48 -18.65
N LEU A 575 -9.18 29.79 -17.99
CA LEU A 575 -9.32 28.41 -17.54
C LEU A 575 -9.90 28.41 -16.12
N GLY A 576 -11.15 27.97 -15.98
CA GLY A 576 -11.92 27.99 -14.74
C GLY A 576 -12.40 26.60 -14.30
N GLY A 577 -13.40 26.57 -13.43
CA GLY A 577 -14.05 25.32 -12.97
C GLY A 577 -13.48 24.75 -11.66
N ALA A 578 -14.04 23.61 -11.24
CA ALA A 578 -13.63 22.96 -10.00
C ALA A 578 -12.35 22.10 -10.15
N GLY A 579 -11.94 21.84 -11.40
CA GLY A 579 -10.78 21.00 -11.72
C GLY A 579 -9.44 21.61 -11.36
N GLY A 580 -8.42 20.75 -11.27
CA GLY A 580 -7.03 21.14 -11.07
C GLY A 580 -6.24 21.17 -12.37
N VAL A 581 -4.97 21.52 -12.26
CA VAL A 581 -3.97 21.45 -13.33
C VAL A 581 -2.82 20.59 -12.88
N ARG A 582 -2.49 19.55 -13.65
CA ARG A 582 -1.41 18.61 -13.36
C ARG A 582 -0.41 18.55 -14.50
N LEU A 583 0.88 18.69 -14.19
CA LEU A 583 2.00 18.60 -15.15
C LEU A 583 2.89 17.41 -14.77
N ILE A 584 3.00 16.43 -15.65
CA ILE A 584 3.75 15.18 -15.41
C ILE A 584 4.94 15.05 -16.38
N GLY A 585 4.93 15.81 -17.47
CA GLY A 585 5.96 15.78 -18.51
C GLY A 585 7.07 16.84 -18.32
N GLY A 586 8.21 16.66 -19.00
CA GLY A 586 9.39 17.53 -18.86
C GLY A 586 9.33 18.88 -19.59
N GLY A 587 8.26 19.16 -20.35
CA GLY A 587 8.12 20.36 -21.18
C GLY A 587 7.71 21.62 -20.42
N THR A 588 7.60 22.75 -21.13
CA THR A 588 7.07 24.01 -20.56
C THR A 588 5.59 24.17 -20.90
N VAL A 589 4.75 24.42 -19.91
CA VAL A 589 3.37 24.90 -20.09
C VAL A 589 3.32 26.37 -19.76
N THR A 590 3.04 27.22 -20.74
CA THR A 590 2.94 28.67 -20.56
C THR A 590 1.49 29.11 -20.48
N PHE A 591 1.07 29.62 -19.33
CA PHE A 591 -0.20 30.34 -19.18
C PHE A 591 0.01 31.81 -19.51
N LYS A 592 -0.61 32.26 -20.61
CA LYS A 592 -0.61 33.65 -21.08
C LYS A 592 -2.04 34.18 -21.32
N ASN A 593 -3.03 33.38 -20.96
CA ASN A 593 -4.43 33.73 -20.98
C ASN A 593 -4.81 34.62 -19.78
N THR A 594 -6.04 35.17 -19.80
CA THR A 594 -6.56 35.98 -18.70
C THR A 594 -6.73 35.14 -17.43
N ALA A 595 -6.47 35.74 -16.26
CA ALA A 595 -6.49 35.13 -14.91
C ALA A 595 -7.19 33.76 -14.82
N ASN A 596 -6.42 32.69 -14.55
CA ASN A 596 -6.96 31.35 -14.36
C ASN A 596 -7.67 31.26 -13.00
N GLY A 597 -8.96 30.98 -13.00
CA GLY A 597 -9.81 30.92 -11.81
C GLY A 597 -10.28 29.51 -11.44
N TYR A 598 -9.65 28.47 -11.98
CA TYR A 598 -9.90 27.09 -11.54
C TYR A 598 -9.56 26.92 -10.05
N THR A 599 -10.31 26.06 -9.36
CA THR A 599 -10.21 25.92 -7.89
C THR A 599 -9.57 24.62 -7.41
N GLY A 600 -9.34 23.65 -8.31
CA GLY A 600 -8.55 22.47 -7.96
C GLY A 600 -7.08 22.82 -7.76
N ALA A 601 -6.28 21.85 -7.30
CA ALA A 601 -4.86 22.07 -7.02
C ALA A 601 -4.06 22.29 -8.33
N THR A 602 -2.90 22.92 -8.19
CA THR A 602 -1.91 23.02 -9.26
C THR A 602 -0.71 22.15 -8.88
N ASP A 603 -0.57 21.02 -9.55
CA ASP A 603 0.45 20.01 -9.29
C ASP A 603 1.47 20.01 -10.42
N ILE A 604 2.72 20.35 -10.10
CA ILE A 604 3.84 20.35 -11.04
C ILE A 604 4.79 19.24 -10.61
N GLU A 605 4.57 18.05 -11.14
CA GLU A 605 5.36 16.85 -10.85
C GLU A 605 6.69 16.87 -11.61
N ALA A 606 6.64 17.28 -12.88
CA ALA A 606 7.80 17.51 -13.73
C ALA A 606 7.60 18.71 -14.67
N GLY A 607 8.70 19.16 -15.29
CA GLY A 607 8.67 20.23 -16.29
C GLY A 607 8.52 21.62 -15.68
N THR A 608 8.02 22.58 -16.47
CA THR A 608 7.86 23.98 -16.01
C THR A 608 6.46 24.53 -16.30
N LEU A 609 5.75 25.00 -15.27
CA LEU A 609 4.62 25.90 -15.44
C LEU A 609 5.12 27.35 -15.48
N HIS A 610 4.90 28.06 -16.57
CA HIS A 610 5.33 29.44 -16.75
C HIS A 610 4.11 30.37 -16.82
N LEU A 611 3.97 31.26 -15.84
CA LEU A 611 2.98 32.33 -15.82
C LEU A 611 3.51 33.57 -16.53
N SER A 612 2.81 34.04 -17.57
CA SER A 612 3.19 35.19 -18.38
C SER A 612 2.05 36.21 -18.50
N GLY A 613 2.37 37.49 -18.46
CA GLY A 613 1.36 38.55 -18.60
C GLY A 613 0.38 38.55 -17.43
N ALA A 614 -0.92 38.48 -17.70
CA ALA A 614 -1.97 38.59 -16.67
C ALA A 614 -2.36 37.25 -16.03
N ALA A 615 -1.65 36.15 -16.35
CA ALA A 615 -1.93 34.84 -15.78
C ALA A 615 -1.64 34.81 -14.27
N THR A 616 -2.53 34.17 -13.51
CA THR A 616 -2.45 34.01 -12.05
C THR A 616 -2.90 32.62 -11.65
N LEU A 617 -2.63 32.23 -10.40
CA LEU A 617 -3.11 31.00 -9.76
C LEU A 617 -3.99 31.29 -8.53
N ALA A 618 -4.68 32.44 -8.50
CA ALA A 618 -5.38 32.89 -7.29
C ALA A 618 -6.56 32.00 -6.85
N GLY A 619 -7.11 31.18 -7.75
CA GLY A 619 -8.24 30.28 -7.46
C GLY A 619 -7.85 28.92 -6.89
N THR A 620 -6.63 28.44 -7.14
CA THR A 620 -6.20 27.06 -6.84
C THR A 620 -6.29 26.73 -5.36
N SER A 621 -6.65 25.49 -5.00
CA SER A 621 -6.74 25.08 -3.59
C SER A 621 -5.37 24.90 -2.93
N ALA A 622 -4.36 24.56 -3.73
CA ALA A 622 -2.97 24.33 -3.32
C ALA A 622 -2.05 24.48 -4.54
N ILE A 623 -0.77 24.76 -4.32
CA ILE A 623 0.27 24.74 -5.36
C ILE A 623 1.37 23.80 -4.89
N ASN A 624 1.63 22.74 -5.64
CA ASN A 624 2.66 21.75 -5.31
C ASN A 624 3.70 21.72 -6.43
N VAL A 625 4.92 22.15 -6.12
CA VAL A 625 6.08 22.09 -7.02
C VAL A 625 6.96 20.94 -6.55
N ARG A 626 6.79 19.76 -7.15
CA ARG A 626 7.55 18.56 -6.77
C ARG A 626 9.01 18.67 -7.20
N ALA A 627 9.86 17.77 -6.74
CA ALA A 627 11.31 17.79 -6.98
C ALA A 627 11.70 17.90 -8.47
N GLY A 628 10.92 17.32 -9.39
CA GLY A 628 11.14 17.39 -10.84
C GLY A 628 10.55 18.63 -11.52
N GLY A 629 9.76 19.43 -10.78
CA GLY A 629 8.94 20.52 -11.30
C GLY A 629 9.52 21.91 -11.07
N SER A 630 9.12 22.86 -11.92
CA SER A 630 9.39 24.29 -11.73
C SER A 630 8.17 25.17 -12.00
N LEU A 631 7.99 26.21 -11.17
CA LEU A 631 7.01 27.26 -11.39
C LEU A 631 7.73 28.58 -11.70
N ASN A 632 7.59 29.09 -12.92
CA ASN A 632 8.21 30.35 -13.33
C ASN A 632 7.18 31.48 -13.40
N VAL A 633 7.37 32.50 -12.56
CA VAL A 633 6.50 33.69 -12.47
C VAL A 633 7.21 34.98 -12.88
N THR A 634 8.43 34.89 -13.41
CA THR A 634 9.26 36.08 -13.74
C THR A 634 8.66 36.98 -14.82
N ALA A 635 7.81 36.42 -15.70
CA ALA A 635 7.12 37.16 -16.76
C ALA A 635 5.67 37.54 -16.42
N ALA A 636 5.20 37.23 -15.20
CA ALA A 636 3.89 37.66 -14.72
C ALA A 636 3.88 39.19 -14.49
N THR A 637 2.73 39.84 -14.68
CA THR A 637 2.59 41.31 -14.57
C THR A 637 2.93 41.81 -13.18
N THR A 638 2.69 41.00 -12.15
CA THR A 638 3.05 41.27 -10.75
C THR A 638 4.55 41.12 -10.50
N GLY A 639 5.27 40.36 -11.33
CA GLY A 639 6.66 39.95 -11.08
C GLY A 639 6.85 38.95 -9.93
N SER A 640 5.76 38.50 -9.32
CA SER A 640 5.74 37.59 -8.17
C SER A 640 4.49 36.70 -8.16
N LEU A 641 4.62 35.52 -7.57
CA LEU A 641 3.51 34.63 -7.25
C LEU A 641 2.72 35.19 -6.07
N GLN A 642 1.43 35.46 -6.27
CA GLN A 642 0.54 35.98 -5.24
C GLN A 642 -0.27 34.84 -4.62
N LEU A 643 0.05 34.44 -3.38
CA LEU A 643 -0.75 33.45 -2.65
C LEU A 643 -1.91 34.14 -1.92
N GLN A 644 -3.12 33.61 -2.08
CA GLN A 644 -4.36 34.18 -1.53
C GLN A 644 -5.08 33.18 -0.62
N SER A 645 -4.45 32.84 0.51
CA SER A 645 -4.92 31.84 1.48
C SER A 645 -4.73 30.38 1.03
N GLN A 646 -3.68 30.11 0.27
CA GLN A 646 -3.36 28.79 -0.27
C GLN A 646 -2.04 28.26 0.32
N PRO A 647 -1.89 26.94 0.51
CA PRO A 647 -0.60 26.32 0.74
C PRO A 647 0.22 26.25 -0.56
N LEU A 648 1.53 26.47 -0.43
CA LEU A 648 2.54 26.28 -1.46
C LEU A 648 3.59 25.29 -0.95
N LEU A 649 3.68 24.10 -1.56
CA LEU A 649 4.76 23.14 -1.34
C LEU A 649 5.83 23.31 -2.42
N VAL A 650 7.09 23.43 -2.02
CA VAL A 650 8.23 23.55 -2.93
C VAL A 650 9.29 22.51 -2.59
N GLU A 651 9.33 21.45 -3.38
CA GLU A 651 10.41 20.46 -3.42
C GLU A 651 11.36 20.72 -4.61
N GLY A 652 10.83 21.29 -5.70
CA GLY A 652 11.58 21.69 -6.90
C GLY A 652 11.98 23.18 -6.86
N ALA A 653 11.58 23.94 -7.89
CA ALA A 653 12.02 25.34 -8.02
C ALA A 653 10.91 26.34 -8.39
N VAL A 654 10.78 27.41 -7.61
CA VAL A 654 10.02 28.61 -7.98
C VAL A 654 10.96 29.69 -8.52
N GLN A 655 10.78 30.06 -9.78
CA GLN A 655 11.53 31.13 -10.45
C GLN A 655 10.78 32.46 -10.35
N GLY A 656 11.31 33.41 -9.57
CA GLY A 656 10.66 34.68 -9.24
C GLY A 656 10.34 34.84 -7.75
N ALA A 657 9.75 35.98 -7.39
CA ALA A 657 9.39 36.29 -6.01
C ALA A 657 8.04 35.66 -5.61
N VAL A 658 7.81 35.48 -4.32
CA VAL A 658 6.57 34.94 -3.74
C VAL A 658 6.04 35.89 -2.66
N ASP A 659 4.78 36.31 -2.78
CA ASP A 659 4.08 37.13 -1.79
C ASP A 659 2.94 36.33 -1.16
N ALA A 660 3.05 36.05 0.14
CA ALA A 660 2.08 35.27 0.90
C ALA A 660 1.11 36.17 1.68
N ALA A 661 -0.16 36.21 1.25
CA ALA A 661 -1.22 36.89 2.00
C ALA A 661 -1.68 36.07 3.21
N SER A 662 -2.50 36.68 4.06
CA SER A 662 -3.08 36.03 5.25
C SER A 662 -3.74 34.69 4.93
N GLY A 663 -3.49 33.68 5.77
CA GLY A 663 -4.00 32.31 5.58
C GLY A 663 -3.16 31.44 4.64
N SER A 664 -2.13 31.99 3.98
CA SER A 664 -1.24 31.22 3.11
C SER A 664 -0.09 30.59 3.91
N SER A 665 0.37 29.42 3.48
CA SER A 665 1.55 28.75 4.03
C SER A 665 2.52 28.38 2.92
N ILE A 666 3.82 28.53 3.17
CA ILE A 666 4.88 28.07 2.27
C ILE A 666 5.66 26.97 2.98
N MET A 667 5.80 25.81 2.35
CA MET A 667 6.67 24.73 2.79
C MET A 667 7.82 24.57 1.79
N LEU A 668 9.04 24.86 2.22
CA LEU A 668 10.26 24.70 1.43
C LEU A 668 10.98 23.43 1.89
N ALA A 669 10.90 22.34 1.12
CA ALA A 669 11.63 21.11 1.44
C ALA A 669 13.15 21.30 1.28
N ALA A 670 13.97 20.37 1.79
CA ALA A 670 15.44 20.48 1.81
C ALA A 670 16.11 20.68 0.43
N GLY A 671 15.45 20.32 -0.68
CA GLY A 671 15.89 20.60 -2.05
C GLY A 671 15.15 21.75 -2.75
N GLY A 672 14.13 22.31 -2.10
CA GLY A 672 13.22 23.30 -2.65
C GLY A 672 13.83 24.69 -2.70
N THR A 673 13.62 25.40 -3.81
CA THR A 673 14.19 26.75 -4.00
C THR A 673 13.17 27.78 -4.44
N VAL A 674 13.29 29.00 -3.91
CA VAL A 674 12.64 30.21 -4.43
C VAL A 674 13.75 31.17 -4.84
N SER A 675 13.90 31.45 -6.13
CA SER A 675 15.03 32.29 -6.62
C SER A 675 14.88 33.79 -6.33
N GLY A 676 13.67 34.28 -6.04
CA GLY A 676 13.39 35.69 -5.75
C GLY A 676 13.13 35.98 -4.27
N ASP A 677 12.58 37.17 -4.00
CA ASP A 677 12.18 37.58 -2.65
C ASP A 677 10.96 36.76 -2.16
N VAL A 678 10.91 36.51 -0.86
CA VAL A 678 9.75 35.93 -0.17
C VAL A 678 9.20 36.94 0.83
N SER A 679 7.94 37.34 0.65
CA SER A 679 7.25 38.29 1.54
C SER A 679 6.10 37.60 2.28
N LEU A 680 6.16 37.54 3.61
CA LEU A 680 5.09 37.01 4.47
C LEU A 680 4.28 38.17 5.07
N GLN A 681 2.97 38.18 4.82
CA GLN A 681 2.03 39.12 5.43
C GLN A 681 1.40 38.54 6.70
N THR A 682 0.76 39.39 7.52
CA THR A 682 0.13 38.99 8.78
C THR A 682 -0.78 37.76 8.63
N GLY A 683 -0.52 36.73 9.44
CA GLY A 683 -1.27 35.47 9.42
C GLY A 683 -0.87 34.49 8.32
N SER A 684 0.29 34.68 7.67
CA SER A 684 0.92 33.70 6.79
C SER A 684 2.14 33.05 7.45
N SER A 685 2.61 31.94 6.89
CA SER A 685 3.77 31.21 7.42
C SER A 685 4.72 30.69 6.35
N LEU A 686 5.96 30.46 6.75
CA LEU A 686 6.96 29.67 6.02
C LEU A 686 7.51 28.59 6.95
N SER A 687 7.67 27.37 6.44
CA SER A 687 8.31 26.25 7.13
C SER A 687 9.28 25.50 6.22
N GLY A 688 10.28 24.84 6.79
CA GLY A 688 11.15 23.89 6.09
C GLY A 688 12.61 24.30 5.97
N ALA A 689 13.35 23.56 5.15
CA ALA A 689 14.81 23.53 5.08
C ALA A 689 15.36 23.83 3.68
N GLY A 690 14.58 24.54 2.85
CA GLY A 690 14.99 24.90 1.48
C GLY A 690 15.83 26.18 1.40
N ALA A 691 15.80 26.83 0.24
CA ALA A 691 16.56 28.04 -0.04
C ALA A 691 15.72 29.18 -0.63
N VAL A 692 16.00 30.40 -0.18
CA VAL A 692 15.49 31.66 -0.74
C VAL A 692 16.66 32.45 -1.34
N GLY A 693 16.67 32.63 -2.66
CA GLY A 693 17.73 33.36 -3.37
C GLY A 693 17.64 34.89 -3.26
N GLY A 694 16.48 35.43 -2.83
CA GLY A 694 16.28 36.84 -2.57
C GLY A 694 16.24 37.18 -1.08
N ASN A 695 15.51 38.24 -0.74
CA ASN A 695 15.25 38.66 0.64
C ASN A 695 14.06 37.89 1.23
N LEU A 696 14.06 37.66 2.54
CA LEU A 696 12.92 37.14 3.28
C LEU A 696 12.38 38.20 4.25
N THR A 697 11.14 38.66 4.02
CA THR A 697 10.49 39.66 4.87
C THR A 697 9.29 39.05 5.60
N ALA A 698 9.32 39.09 6.93
CA ALA A 698 8.26 38.57 7.79
C ALA A 698 7.54 39.71 8.53
N SER A 699 6.27 39.95 8.18
CA SER A 699 5.43 40.98 8.81
C SER A 699 4.94 40.58 10.22
N ALA A 700 4.35 41.52 10.95
CA ALA A 700 3.80 41.22 12.28
C ALA A 700 2.76 40.08 12.23
N GLY A 701 2.88 39.10 13.13
CA GLY A 701 1.95 37.96 13.22
C GLY A 701 2.18 36.86 12.17
N THR A 702 3.37 36.76 11.60
CA THR A 702 3.80 35.62 10.76
C THR A 702 4.52 34.56 11.59
N LEU A 703 4.56 33.33 11.07
CA LEU A 703 5.40 32.25 11.61
C LEU A 703 6.47 31.85 10.59
N LEU A 704 7.72 31.86 11.01
CA LEU A 704 8.86 31.29 10.30
C LEU A 704 9.35 30.08 11.11
N GLN A 705 9.00 28.86 10.68
CA GLN A 705 9.55 27.62 11.24
C GLN A 705 10.76 27.21 10.42
N ILE A 706 11.90 27.02 11.05
CA ILE A 706 13.08 26.47 10.37
C ILE A 706 12.98 24.95 10.47
N GLY A 707 13.08 24.24 9.35
CA GLY A 707 12.83 22.80 9.32
C GLY A 707 11.36 22.42 9.41
N ALA A 708 11.12 21.12 9.58
CA ALA A 708 9.84 20.54 9.97
C ALA A 708 9.51 20.90 11.43
N ALA A 709 8.33 20.47 11.90
CA ALA A 709 8.06 20.50 13.33
C ALA A 709 8.71 19.27 13.97
N GLY A 710 9.78 19.50 14.73
CA GLY A 710 10.65 18.49 15.29
C GLY A 710 11.80 18.10 14.35
N LEU A 711 12.87 17.57 14.93
CA LEU A 711 14.08 17.22 14.22
C LEU A 711 14.00 15.82 13.58
N PRO A 712 14.46 15.64 12.33
CA PRO A 712 14.57 14.33 11.73
C PRO A 712 15.56 13.44 12.50
N VAL A 713 15.28 12.14 12.53
CA VAL A 713 16.10 11.12 13.20
C VAL A 713 16.91 10.35 12.16
N ALA A 714 18.23 10.35 12.28
CA ALA A 714 19.13 9.46 11.58
C ALA A 714 19.54 8.29 12.49
N SER A 715 19.68 7.09 11.93
CA SER A 715 20.23 5.93 12.65
C SER A 715 21.71 5.80 12.34
N GLU A 716 22.57 5.98 13.35
CA GLU A 716 23.98 5.60 13.23
C GLU A 716 24.19 4.20 13.83
N THR A 717 24.69 3.28 13.01
CA THR A 717 25.11 1.94 13.42
C THR A 717 26.59 1.94 13.77
N SER A 718 26.95 1.57 14.98
CA SER A 718 28.33 1.31 15.39
C SER A 718 28.56 -0.20 15.52
N SER A 719 29.77 -0.68 15.19
CA SER A 719 30.14 -2.10 15.29
C SER A 719 31.45 -2.28 16.07
N VAL A 720 31.45 -3.16 17.05
CA VAL A 720 32.65 -3.61 17.78
C VAL A 720 32.95 -5.05 17.36
N VAL A 721 34.06 -5.25 16.64
CA VAL A 721 34.54 -6.60 16.31
C VAL A 721 35.08 -7.23 17.60
N ILE A 722 34.47 -8.34 18.00
CA ILE A 722 34.89 -9.18 19.12
C ILE A 722 36.09 -10.03 18.67
N ASP A 723 35.98 -10.66 17.49
CA ASP A 723 36.98 -11.59 16.97
C ASP A 723 36.84 -11.77 15.45
N ASP A 724 37.94 -11.62 14.71
CA ASP A 724 38.06 -11.85 13.26
C ASP A 724 38.80 -13.16 12.92
N PHE A 725 39.16 -13.94 13.96
CA PHE A 725 39.87 -15.22 13.88
C PHE A 725 41.19 -15.18 13.11
N ALA A 726 41.75 -13.99 12.80
CA ALA A 726 42.91 -13.84 11.94
C ALA A 726 44.22 -14.29 12.61
N ASP A 727 44.28 -14.21 13.95
CA ASP A 727 45.44 -14.62 14.73
C ASP A 727 45.46 -16.13 15.07
N GLY A 728 44.35 -16.83 14.80
CA GLY A 728 44.16 -18.25 15.06
C GLY A 728 44.10 -18.63 16.54
N ASN A 729 43.93 -17.67 17.46
CA ASN A 729 43.99 -17.87 18.89
C ASN A 729 42.60 -17.99 19.53
N LEU A 730 42.20 -19.20 19.92
CA LEU A 730 40.92 -19.44 20.62
C LEU A 730 41.06 -19.54 22.16
N SER A 731 42.18 -19.10 22.75
CA SER A 731 42.43 -19.25 24.20
C SER A 731 41.54 -18.39 25.10
N GLU A 732 40.86 -17.40 24.53
CA GLU A 732 39.86 -16.57 25.18
C GLU A 732 38.48 -17.25 25.28
N TYR A 733 38.26 -18.33 24.53
CA TYR A 733 37.03 -19.10 24.59
C TYR A 733 37.19 -20.34 25.48
N THR A 734 36.13 -20.65 26.22
CA THR A 734 35.97 -21.90 26.95
C THR A 734 35.09 -22.85 26.14
N GLN A 735 35.69 -23.96 25.67
CA GLN A 735 34.96 -25.05 25.03
C GLN A 735 34.35 -25.98 26.10
N THR A 736 33.04 -26.16 26.07
CA THR A 736 32.29 -27.02 27.01
C THR A 736 31.41 -28.01 26.25
N LEU A 737 31.64 -29.31 26.45
CA LEU A 737 30.74 -30.37 25.97
C LEU A 737 29.48 -30.38 26.84
N VAL A 738 28.30 -30.15 26.26
CA VAL A 738 27.03 -30.03 27.00
C VAL A 738 26.04 -31.17 26.74
N ASN A 739 26.30 -32.00 25.73
CA ASN A 739 25.51 -33.20 25.45
C ASN A 739 26.41 -34.26 24.79
N ASP A 740 26.55 -35.42 25.42
CA ASP A 740 27.41 -36.52 24.97
C ASP A 740 26.57 -37.75 24.63
N GLY A 741 26.47 -38.06 23.33
CA GLY A 741 25.77 -39.23 22.83
C GLY A 741 26.56 -40.55 22.88
N ASN A 742 27.86 -40.55 23.24
CA ASN A 742 28.76 -41.72 23.16
C ASN A 742 29.51 -42.08 24.46
N GLY A 743 29.55 -41.18 25.44
CA GLY A 743 29.88 -41.48 26.83
C GLY A 743 31.35 -41.62 27.20
N ALA A 744 32.30 -40.85 26.64
CA ALA A 744 33.61 -40.67 27.30
C ALA A 744 34.60 -39.60 26.76
N VAL A 745 34.58 -39.20 25.48
CA VAL A 745 35.63 -38.36 24.90
C VAL A 745 35.00 -37.29 24.01
N THR A 746 35.30 -36.01 24.26
CA THR A 746 34.95 -34.91 23.35
C THR A 746 35.66 -35.10 22.01
N ASN A 747 34.88 -35.30 20.96
CA ASN A 747 35.30 -35.43 19.58
C ASN A 747 35.07 -34.15 18.75
N VAL A 748 34.41 -33.13 19.33
CA VAL A 748 34.30 -31.79 18.75
C VAL A 748 35.56 -30.96 19.06
N ALA A 749 36.14 -30.31 18.06
CA ALA A 749 37.20 -29.33 18.20
C ALA A 749 36.92 -28.09 17.36
N PHE A 750 37.16 -26.90 17.91
CA PHE A 750 37.08 -25.66 17.15
C PHE A 750 38.48 -25.23 16.68
N THR A 751 38.57 -24.75 15.44
CA THR A 751 39.81 -24.24 14.83
C THR A 751 39.56 -22.88 14.17
N ALA A 752 40.51 -21.96 14.32
CA ALA A 752 40.48 -20.62 13.73
C ALA A 752 41.51 -20.53 12.58
N ALA A 753 41.43 -21.46 11.62
CA ALA A 753 42.42 -21.55 10.55
C ALA A 753 42.05 -20.62 9.38
N GLY A 754 42.95 -19.69 9.04
CA GLY A 754 42.81 -18.84 7.85
C GLY A 754 41.83 -17.66 7.99
N GLY A 755 41.64 -17.14 9.21
CA GLY A 755 40.73 -16.00 9.46
C GLY A 755 39.26 -16.41 9.52
N SER A 756 38.96 -17.64 9.93
CA SER A 756 37.58 -18.08 10.14
C SER A 756 37.51 -19.22 11.15
N LEU A 757 36.41 -19.29 11.88
CA LEU A 757 36.09 -20.36 12.81
C LEU A 757 35.44 -21.54 12.08
N THR A 758 35.96 -22.74 12.36
CA THR A 758 35.46 -24.03 11.89
C THR A 758 35.31 -24.99 13.07
N ALA A 759 34.27 -25.82 13.03
CA ALA A 759 34.06 -26.91 13.99
C ALA A 759 34.33 -28.27 13.32
N GLU A 760 35.18 -29.09 13.93
CA GLU A 760 35.61 -30.39 13.45
C GLU A 760 35.09 -31.51 14.35
N TYR A 761 34.59 -32.60 13.75
CA TYR A 761 34.13 -33.78 14.46
C TYR A 761 34.94 -35.02 14.08
N ALA A 762 35.60 -35.62 15.07
CA ALA A 762 36.43 -36.81 14.90
C ALA A 762 35.72 -38.14 15.26
N GLY A 763 34.45 -38.09 15.67
CA GLY A 763 33.68 -39.25 16.14
C GLY A 763 33.04 -40.06 15.00
N ALA A 764 32.66 -41.31 15.29
CA ALA A 764 31.95 -42.18 14.35
C ALA A 764 30.60 -42.64 14.95
N ALA A 765 29.49 -42.29 14.28
CA ALA A 765 28.11 -42.72 14.59
C ALA A 765 27.58 -42.33 15.99
N ALA A 766 27.99 -41.18 16.51
CA ALA A 766 27.42 -40.54 17.71
C ALA A 766 27.27 -39.03 17.48
N PHE A 767 26.57 -38.35 18.39
CA PHE A 767 26.44 -36.88 18.35
C PHE A 767 27.09 -36.26 19.58
N GLU A 768 27.63 -35.06 19.41
CA GLU A 768 28.10 -34.21 20.50
C GLU A 768 27.62 -32.79 20.28
N GLN A 769 27.15 -32.17 21.35
CA GLN A 769 26.81 -30.75 21.34
C GLN A 769 27.74 -29.99 22.27
N THR A 770 28.35 -28.94 21.74
CA THR A 770 29.41 -28.17 22.40
C THR A 770 29.12 -26.68 22.30
N LEU A 771 29.41 -25.96 23.38
CA LEU A 771 29.44 -24.50 23.42
C LEU A 771 30.89 -24.02 23.46
N LEU A 772 31.19 -22.94 22.75
CA LEU A 772 32.47 -22.23 22.77
C LEU A 772 32.18 -20.78 23.16
N LEU A 773 32.43 -20.41 24.42
CA LEU A 773 31.95 -19.14 25.00
C LEU A 773 33.07 -18.31 25.62
N ARG A 774 32.90 -16.98 25.64
CA ARG A 774 33.75 -15.99 26.31
C ARG A 774 32.89 -15.06 27.18
N ASP A 775 33.49 -14.38 28.16
CA ASP A 775 32.82 -13.52 29.17
C ASP A 775 33.47 -12.13 29.35
N ASP A 776 34.26 -11.68 28.37
CA ASP A 776 34.86 -10.35 28.33
C ASP A 776 34.03 -9.32 27.54
N PHE A 777 32.87 -9.74 27.00
CA PHE A 777 31.86 -8.89 26.37
C PHE A 777 30.47 -9.31 26.84
N ASP A 778 29.63 -8.30 27.14
CA ASP A 778 28.20 -8.46 27.39
C ASP A 778 27.42 -8.04 26.14
N LEU A 779 26.21 -8.58 25.94
CA LEU A 779 25.26 -8.08 24.94
C LEU A 779 24.20 -7.22 25.64
N ASP A 780 24.25 -5.91 25.45
CA ASP A 780 23.34 -4.95 26.09
C ASP A 780 22.00 -4.80 25.36
N VAL A 781 21.00 -4.22 26.03
CA VAL A 781 19.67 -3.99 25.45
C VAL A 781 19.77 -3.00 24.28
N GLY A 782 19.24 -3.39 23.12
CA GLY A 782 19.33 -2.66 21.86
C GLY A 782 20.49 -3.09 20.97
N GLU A 783 21.39 -3.96 21.46
CA GLU A 783 22.54 -4.44 20.70
C GLU A 783 22.26 -5.77 19.98
N THR A 784 23.03 -6.02 18.91
CA THR A 784 22.95 -7.22 18.09
C THR A 784 24.31 -7.92 17.98
N LEU A 785 24.41 -9.15 18.48
CA LEU A 785 25.54 -10.04 18.22
C LEU A 785 25.41 -10.62 16.81
N ARG A 786 26.47 -10.53 16.00
CA ARG A 786 26.50 -11.02 14.63
C ARG A 786 27.75 -11.82 14.34
N VAL A 787 27.63 -12.72 13.37
CA VAL A 787 28.76 -13.37 12.71
C VAL A 787 28.48 -13.51 11.22
N ASP A 788 29.50 -13.26 10.41
CA ASP A 788 29.44 -13.48 8.97
C ASP A 788 29.60 -14.96 8.67
N LEU A 789 28.96 -15.40 7.58
CA LEU A 789 28.89 -16.80 7.21
C LEU A 789 29.17 -16.96 5.72
N ASN A 790 30.11 -17.84 5.38
CA ASN A 790 30.42 -18.21 4.00
C ASN A 790 30.59 -19.73 3.84
N MET A 791 29.54 -20.47 4.18
CA MET A 791 29.58 -21.93 4.24
C MET A 791 29.15 -22.56 2.91
N GLY A 792 29.81 -23.65 2.51
CA GLY A 792 29.43 -24.45 1.35
C GLY A 792 28.42 -25.55 1.69
N PRO A 793 27.72 -26.10 0.67
CA PRO A 793 26.77 -27.20 0.86
C PRO A 793 27.44 -28.45 1.42
N THR A 794 26.75 -29.14 2.33
CA THR A 794 27.16 -30.44 2.85
C THR A 794 25.94 -31.34 3.11
N ASP A 795 26.09 -32.64 2.93
CA ASP A 795 25.09 -33.66 3.26
C ASP A 795 25.18 -34.14 4.72
N GLN A 796 26.17 -33.65 5.46
CA GLN A 796 26.43 -34.02 6.85
C GLN A 796 25.39 -33.38 7.79
N GLN A 797 24.89 -34.15 8.74
CA GLN A 797 23.95 -33.69 9.75
C GLN A 797 24.68 -32.97 10.88
N MET A 798 25.13 -31.76 10.61
CA MET A 798 25.86 -30.91 11.55
C MET A 798 25.22 -29.53 11.63
N ASP A 799 25.23 -28.94 12.83
CA ASP A 799 24.75 -27.58 13.09
C ASP A 799 25.90 -26.73 13.64
N LEU A 800 26.02 -25.49 13.16
CA LEU A 800 26.96 -24.49 13.68
C LEU A 800 26.32 -23.11 13.68
N GLY A 801 26.56 -22.31 14.71
CA GLY A 801 26.11 -20.92 14.75
C GLY A 801 26.41 -20.22 16.07
N LEU A 802 25.66 -19.15 16.35
CA LEU A 802 25.87 -18.28 17.50
C LEU A 802 25.23 -18.84 18.78
N ALA A 803 25.78 -18.45 19.91
CA ALA A 803 25.24 -18.74 21.24
C ALA A 803 25.36 -17.54 22.18
N ILE A 804 24.36 -17.42 23.07
CA ILE A 804 24.37 -16.56 24.26
C ILE A 804 24.11 -17.41 25.50
N SER A 805 24.71 -17.04 26.62
CA SER A 805 24.62 -17.77 27.89
C SER A 805 24.68 -16.81 29.06
N GLU A 806 24.18 -17.24 30.22
CA GLU A 806 24.42 -16.57 31.51
C GLU A 806 25.86 -16.76 32.03
N THR A 807 26.59 -17.75 31.50
CA THR A 807 27.96 -18.07 31.94
C THR A 807 28.83 -18.63 30.81
N ALA A 808 30.12 -18.27 30.78
CA ALA A 808 31.10 -18.84 29.85
C ALA A 808 31.64 -20.22 30.26
N THR A 809 31.40 -20.64 31.50
CA THR A 809 31.87 -21.94 32.03
C THR A 809 30.72 -22.84 32.48
N PRO A 810 29.80 -23.23 31.57
CA PRO A 810 28.67 -24.08 31.95
C PRO A 810 29.14 -25.46 32.45
N GLN A 811 28.25 -26.18 33.15
CA GLN A 811 28.57 -27.53 33.61
C GLN A 811 28.76 -28.48 32.42
N ALA A 812 29.96 -29.07 32.29
CA ALA A 812 30.26 -30.04 31.25
C ALA A 812 29.54 -31.38 31.47
N ALA A 813 29.06 -31.99 30.39
CA ALA A 813 28.60 -33.38 30.36
C ALA A 813 29.76 -34.32 30.70
N THR A 814 29.50 -35.32 31.54
CA THR A 814 30.51 -36.29 32.00
C THR A 814 30.10 -37.71 31.62
N PRO A 815 31.02 -38.70 31.62
CA PRO A 815 30.67 -40.09 31.30
C PRO A 815 29.56 -40.61 32.24
N GLY A 816 28.34 -40.75 31.73
CA GLY A 816 27.14 -41.17 32.48
C GLY A 816 26.11 -40.07 32.77
N ASP A 817 26.43 -38.80 32.51
CA ASP A 817 25.52 -37.65 32.53
C ASP A 817 25.42 -37.08 31.11
N THR A 818 24.51 -37.63 30.32
CA THR A 818 24.51 -37.47 28.85
C THR A 818 24.07 -36.09 28.37
N ASN A 819 23.46 -35.23 29.21
CA ASN A 819 22.93 -33.92 28.79
C ASN A 819 22.86 -32.91 29.95
N THR A 820 23.72 -31.89 29.95
CA THR A 820 23.76 -30.81 30.96
C THR A 820 23.11 -29.52 30.47
N ARG A 821 22.49 -29.50 29.29
CA ARG A 821 21.92 -28.28 28.68
C ARG A 821 20.79 -27.63 29.49
N THR A 822 20.24 -28.32 30.50
CA THR A 822 19.20 -27.81 31.41
C THR A 822 19.75 -27.32 32.74
N THR A 823 21.08 -27.20 32.91
CA THR A 823 21.67 -26.78 34.20
C THR A 823 22.05 -25.30 34.25
N PHE A 824 21.79 -24.56 33.18
CA PHE A 824 22.09 -23.14 33.00
C PHE A 824 21.19 -22.56 31.91
N ASP A 825 21.03 -21.24 31.90
CA ASP A 825 20.22 -20.52 30.91
C ASP A 825 21.06 -20.08 29.71
N TRP A 826 20.62 -20.46 28.52
CA TRP A 826 21.34 -20.18 27.27
C TRP A 826 20.43 -20.33 26.05
N SER A 827 20.88 -19.79 24.92
CA SER A 827 20.26 -20.06 23.63
C SER A 827 21.27 -20.07 22.49
N SER A 828 20.90 -20.70 21.38
CA SER A 828 21.64 -20.64 20.13
C SER A 828 20.74 -20.44 18.92
N VAL A 829 21.31 -19.88 17.87
CA VAL A 829 20.80 -19.93 16.50
C VAL A 829 21.87 -20.54 15.60
N SER A 830 21.53 -21.59 14.87
CA SER A 830 22.48 -22.34 14.06
C SER A 830 21.91 -22.77 12.72
N ILE A 831 22.80 -23.01 11.76
CA ILE A 831 22.43 -23.53 10.45
C ILE A 831 22.68 -25.02 10.35
N ARG A 832 21.75 -25.74 9.71
CA ARG A 832 21.91 -27.12 9.24
C ARG A 832 21.85 -27.18 7.71
N PRO A 833 22.99 -27.17 7.00
CA PRO A 833 23.02 -27.17 5.53
C PRO A 833 22.32 -28.40 4.93
N SER A 834 22.54 -29.59 5.49
CA SER A 834 21.97 -30.85 4.98
C SER A 834 20.45 -30.93 4.97
N SER A 835 19.76 -29.97 5.59
CA SER A 835 18.30 -29.89 5.60
C SER A 835 17.76 -28.50 5.25
N ASN A 836 18.61 -27.57 4.81
CA ASN A 836 18.25 -26.17 4.54
C ASN A 836 17.44 -25.55 5.69
N ASN A 837 17.92 -25.67 6.92
CA ASN A 837 17.20 -25.23 8.11
C ASN A 837 18.05 -24.32 8.98
N ILE A 838 17.42 -23.26 9.50
CA ILE A 838 17.90 -22.52 10.67
C ILE A 838 17.21 -23.08 11.90
N ARG A 839 17.97 -23.29 12.97
CA ARG A 839 17.54 -23.94 14.21
C ARG A 839 17.81 -23.03 15.39
N VAL A 840 16.84 -22.98 16.29
CA VAL A 840 16.97 -22.27 17.55
C VAL A 840 16.85 -23.29 18.68
N ASN A 841 17.69 -23.14 19.70
CA ASN A 841 17.59 -23.91 20.94
C ASN A 841 17.56 -22.94 22.12
N GLN A 842 16.81 -23.28 23.17
CA GLN A 842 16.75 -22.47 24.39
C GLN A 842 16.72 -23.37 25.62
N SER A 843 17.49 -23.02 26.64
CA SER A 843 17.29 -23.49 28.01
C SER A 843 16.93 -22.30 28.90
N ASP A 844 15.82 -22.38 29.61
CA ASP A 844 15.34 -21.37 30.56
C ASP A 844 14.77 -22.07 31.80
N ASP A 845 15.29 -21.73 32.98
CA ASP A 845 14.91 -22.28 34.30
C ASP A 845 14.80 -23.82 34.32
N GLY A 846 15.82 -24.46 33.72
CA GLY A 846 15.92 -25.92 33.64
C GLY A 846 14.98 -26.61 32.65
N SER A 847 14.26 -25.84 31.83
CA SER A 847 13.47 -26.35 30.70
C SER A 847 14.23 -26.16 29.39
N LEU A 848 14.45 -27.25 28.65
CA LEU A 848 15.10 -27.22 27.34
C LEU A 848 14.07 -27.32 26.22
N ASP A 849 14.04 -26.32 25.34
CA ASP A 849 13.33 -26.32 24.08
C ASP A 849 14.30 -26.44 22.90
N THR A 850 14.05 -27.42 22.04
CA THR A 850 14.79 -27.67 20.78
C THR A 850 13.85 -27.84 19.60
N SER A 851 12.58 -27.49 19.80
CA SER A 851 11.45 -27.82 18.93
C SER A 851 10.68 -26.60 18.42
N THR A 852 10.90 -25.43 19.01
CA THR A 852 10.31 -24.15 18.59
C THR A 852 11.35 -23.26 17.89
N GLY A 853 10.93 -22.49 16.89
CA GLY A 853 11.81 -21.52 16.20
C GLY A 853 12.74 -22.11 15.13
N ALA A 854 12.21 -22.83 14.15
CA ALA A 854 12.98 -23.27 12.99
C ALA A 854 12.45 -22.65 11.69
N ALA A 855 13.35 -22.10 10.85
CA ALA A 855 13.02 -21.68 9.49
C ALA A 855 13.49 -22.75 8.51
N SER A 856 12.56 -23.28 7.69
CA SER A 856 12.84 -24.32 6.70
C SER A 856 12.94 -23.77 5.28
N GLY A 857 13.76 -24.39 4.46
CA GLY A 857 13.98 -23.97 3.06
C GLY A 857 15.04 -22.87 2.90
N VAL A 858 15.82 -22.61 3.95
CA VAL A 858 16.90 -21.62 3.97
C VAL A 858 18.22 -22.32 3.68
N SER A 859 18.76 -22.16 2.48
CA SER A 859 20.08 -22.72 2.12
C SER A 859 21.19 -21.85 2.68
N GLU A 860 22.29 -22.46 3.10
CA GLU A 860 23.54 -21.80 3.49
C GLU A 860 24.09 -20.85 2.43
N THR A 861 23.85 -21.14 1.15
CA THR A 861 24.27 -20.27 0.04
C THR A 861 23.42 -19.01 -0.12
N SER A 862 22.28 -18.93 0.58
CA SER A 862 21.37 -17.78 0.57
C SER A 862 21.58 -16.83 1.74
N LEU A 863 22.59 -17.08 2.58
CA LEU A 863 22.85 -16.36 3.82
C LEU A 863 24.19 -15.65 3.77
N THR A 864 24.27 -14.50 4.44
CA THR A 864 25.51 -13.76 4.68
C THR A 864 25.92 -13.76 6.15
N GLY A 865 25.01 -14.09 7.08
CA GLY A 865 25.32 -14.14 8.50
C GLY A 865 24.21 -14.69 9.40
N LEU A 866 24.51 -14.78 10.69
CA LEU A 866 23.58 -15.11 11.77
C LEU A 866 23.56 -13.97 12.79
N PHE A 867 22.43 -13.75 13.47
CA PHE A 867 22.32 -12.71 14.49
C PHE A 867 21.49 -13.11 15.71
N ILE A 868 21.82 -12.47 16.84
CA ILE A 868 21.07 -12.49 18.10
C ILE A 868 20.98 -11.03 18.59
N GLN A 869 19.79 -10.45 18.58
CA GLN A 869 19.51 -9.09 19.05
C GLN A 869 18.86 -9.13 20.44
N ARG A 870 19.37 -8.35 21.38
CA ARG A 870 18.72 -8.18 22.69
C ARG A 870 17.70 -7.03 22.63
N ILE A 871 16.42 -7.37 22.66
CA ILE A 871 15.31 -6.41 22.52
C ILE A 871 15.01 -5.74 23.86
N SER A 872 15.05 -6.52 24.94
CA SER A 872 14.78 -6.05 26.30
C SER A 872 15.70 -6.78 27.29
N ALA A 873 15.56 -6.51 28.58
CA ALA A 873 16.36 -7.19 29.60
C ALA A 873 16.22 -8.72 29.54
N THR A 874 15.09 -9.24 29.05
CA THR A 874 14.73 -10.67 29.06
C THR A 874 14.33 -11.22 27.69
N GLU A 875 14.27 -10.40 26.63
CA GLU A 875 13.82 -10.84 25.30
C GLU A 875 14.90 -10.66 24.23
N PHE A 876 15.02 -11.65 23.34
CA PHE A 876 16.01 -11.68 22.27
C PHE A 876 15.38 -12.11 20.94
N ALA A 877 15.58 -11.34 19.86
CA ALA A 877 15.29 -11.80 18.51
C ALA A 877 16.49 -12.56 17.95
N VAL A 878 16.25 -13.71 17.35
CA VAL A 878 17.30 -14.53 16.73
C VAL A 878 16.95 -14.87 15.30
N GLY A 879 17.95 -14.90 14.43
CA GLY A 879 17.71 -15.10 13.02
C GLY A 879 18.96 -15.14 12.16
N PHE A 880 18.76 -14.85 10.88
CA PHE A 880 19.81 -14.86 9.85
C PHE A 880 19.74 -13.62 8.97
N THR A 881 20.86 -13.29 8.34
CA THR A 881 20.95 -12.24 7.31
C THR A 881 20.98 -12.91 5.94
N ASN A 882 20.10 -12.50 5.03
CA ASN A 882 19.99 -13.10 3.70
C ASN A 882 21.00 -12.49 2.70
N GLY A 883 21.06 -13.06 1.49
CA GLY A 883 21.94 -12.57 0.41
C GLY A 883 21.64 -11.17 -0.16
N GLN A 884 20.70 -10.42 0.43
CA GLN A 884 20.44 -9.00 0.18
C GLN A 884 20.80 -8.12 1.39
N ASP A 885 21.51 -8.69 2.37
CA ASP A 885 21.87 -8.05 3.64
C ASP A 885 20.65 -7.59 4.47
N VAL A 886 19.54 -8.34 4.37
CA VAL A 886 18.32 -8.11 5.15
C VAL A 886 18.18 -9.19 6.22
N ASP A 887 17.96 -8.76 7.47
CA ASP A 887 17.71 -9.65 8.59
C ASP A 887 16.34 -10.29 8.55
N GLN A 888 16.28 -11.58 8.87
CA GLN A 888 15.09 -12.38 8.99
C GLN A 888 15.02 -12.97 10.39
N THR A 889 14.13 -12.44 11.23
CA THR A 889 13.89 -12.98 12.57
C THR A 889 13.18 -14.32 12.46
N VAL A 890 13.83 -15.37 12.95
CA VAL A 890 13.29 -16.73 12.99
C VAL A 890 12.44 -16.94 14.25
N HIS A 891 12.89 -16.37 15.37
CA HIS A 891 12.19 -16.49 16.63
C HIS A 891 12.51 -15.34 17.59
N THR A 892 11.60 -15.10 18.55
CA THR A 892 11.84 -14.22 19.69
C THR A 892 11.83 -15.07 20.95
N LEU A 893 12.95 -15.08 21.65
CA LEU A 893 13.18 -15.80 22.89
C LEU A 893 12.81 -14.91 24.08
N ALA A 894 12.25 -15.51 25.12
CA ALA A 894 12.02 -14.85 26.40
C ALA A 894 12.62 -15.70 27.53
N PHE A 895 13.34 -15.06 28.44
CA PHE A 895 13.94 -15.69 29.62
C PHE A 895 13.29 -15.19 30.91
N ALA A 896 13.27 -16.04 31.94
CA ALA A 896 12.72 -15.68 33.24
C ALA A 896 13.61 -14.65 33.99
N ALA A 897 14.92 -14.65 33.73
CA ALA A 897 15.91 -13.74 34.31
C ALA A 897 16.77 -13.07 33.21
N GLY A 898 17.25 -11.86 33.50
CA GLY A 898 18.00 -11.04 32.52
C GLY A 898 19.51 -11.29 32.50
N GLU A 899 20.00 -12.40 33.05
CA GLU A 899 21.44 -12.72 33.16
C GLU A 899 22.01 -13.30 31.86
N VAL A 900 21.15 -13.81 30.96
CA VAL A 900 21.56 -14.32 29.64
C VAL A 900 22.07 -13.18 28.77
N GLY A 901 23.21 -13.41 28.10
CA GLY A 901 23.93 -12.38 27.33
C GLY A 901 25.21 -11.90 28.00
N ALA A 902 25.53 -12.39 29.20
CA ALA A 902 26.81 -12.14 29.87
C ALA A 902 27.98 -13.01 29.34
N ALA A 903 27.65 -14.02 28.53
CA ALA A 903 28.64 -14.81 27.80
C ALA A 903 28.17 -15.06 26.37
N LEU A 904 29.08 -14.88 25.41
CA LEU A 904 28.81 -14.88 23.98
C LEU A 904 29.71 -15.89 23.27
N GLY A 905 29.29 -16.39 22.11
CA GLY A 905 30.15 -17.23 21.29
C GLY A 905 29.36 -18.14 20.36
N PHE A 906 29.69 -19.43 20.38
CA PHE A 906 29.25 -20.38 19.35
C PHE A 906 28.67 -21.67 19.90
N TYR A 907 27.77 -22.26 19.12
CA TYR A 907 27.13 -23.55 19.36
C TYR A 907 27.42 -24.49 18.20
N ALA A 908 27.73 -25.75 18.51
CA ALA A 908 27.86 -26.82 17.52
C ALA A 908 27.09 -28.08 17.95
N ASP A 909 26.35 -28.69 17.03
CA ASP A 909 25.77 -30.05 17.13
C ASP A 909 26.34 -30.90 15.99
N LEU A 910 27.38 -31.68 16.26
CA LEU A 910 28.08 -32.45 15.24
C LEU A 910 27.78 -33.94 15.38
N ARG A 911 27.39 -34.58 14.26
CA ARG A 911 26.89 -35.97 14.24
C ARG A 911 27.59 -36.87 13.22
N ASP A 912 28.23 -36.29 12.22
CA ASP A 912 28.95 -36.98 11.15
C ASP A 912 30.42 -36.54 11.13
N SER A 913 31.35 -37.46 10.86
CA SER A 913 32.78 -37.11 10.86
C SER A 913 33.10 -36.13 9.73
N GLY A 914 33.67 -34.98 10.04
CA GLY A 914 33.90 -33.91 9.08
C GLY A 914 34.17 -32.56 9.73
N SER A 915 34.14 -31.52 8.92
CA SER A 915 34.31 -30.12 9.33
C SER A 915 33.12 -29.30 8.83
N LEU A 916 32.58 -28.44 9.68
CA LEU A 916 31.53 -27.47 9.34
C LEU A 916 31.99 -26.08 9.77
N GLY A 917 31.91 -25.09 8.89
CA GLY A 917 32.25 -23.70 9.22
C GLY A 917 32.88 -22.93 8.07
N VAL A 918 32.67 -21.62 8.11
CA VAL A 918 33.50 -20.49 7.66
C VAL A 918 32.84 -19.28 8.33
N LEU A 919 32.90 -19.24 9.67
CA LEU A 919 32.32 -18.13 10.45
C LEU A 919 33.41 -17.08 10.68
N ASP A 920 33.10 -15.81 10.44
CA ASP A 920 34.07 -14.71 10.55
C ASP A 920 33.42 -13.44 11.12
N ASN A 921 34.23 -12.49 11.60
CA ASN A 921 33.80 -11.18 12.09
C ASN A 921 32.70 -11.26 13.15
N LEU A 922 32.94 -12.03 14.22
CA LEU A 922 32.08 -11.98 15.41
C LEU A 922 32.09 -10.55 15.94
N ARG A 923 30.92 -9.92 16.06
CA ARG A 923 30.80 -8.51 16.42
C ARG A 923 29.52 -8.19 17.15
N ILE A 924 29.53 -7.09 17.89
CA ILE A 924 28.32 -6.46 18.44
C ILE A 924 28.04 -5.18 17.65
N GLU A 925 26.80 -5.01 17.23
CA GLU A 925 26.30 -3.80 16.57
C GLU A 925 25.27 -3.08 17.45
N SER A 926 25.33 -1.75 17.48
CA SER A 926 24.37 -0.90 18.17
C SER A 926 23.88 0.22 17.24
N SER A 927 22.57 0.48 17.24
CA SER A 927 21.96 1.60 16.52
C SER A 927 21.45 2.62 17.51
N THR A 928 21.99 3.85 17.48
CA THR A 928 21.46 4.95 18.31
C THR A 928 20.77 5.96 17.41
N PRO A 929 19.49 6.32 17.67
CA PRO A 929 18.86 7.42 16.95
C PRO A 929 19.59 8.72 17.31
N THR A 930 20.03 9.42 16.27
CA THR A 930 20.65 10.74 16.37
C THR A 930 19.74 11.75 15.67
N PHE A 931 19.43 12.84 16.34
CA PHE A 931 18.69 13.92 15.72
C PHE A 931 19.62 14.70 14.76
N VAL A 932 19.06 15.18 13.66
CA VAL A 932 19.78 15.98 12.66
C VAL A 932 19.11 17.34 12.55
N GLY A 933 19.89 18.40 12.74
CA GLY A 933 19.43 19.78 12.54
C GLY A 933 19.14 20.08 11.06
N GLU A 934 18.04 20.78 10.79
CA GLU A 934 17.72 21.22 9.43
C GLU A 934 18.17 22.67 9.17
N MET A 935 18.31 23.05 7.90
CA MET A 935 18.83 24.38 7.54
C MET A 935 17.94 25.07 6.53
N LEU A 936 17.44 26.27 6.85
CA LEU A 936 16.87 27.19 5.87
C LEU A 936 17.94 28.20 5.44
N SER A 937 18.17 28.35 4.14
CA SER A 937 19.10 29.37 3.62
C SER A 937 18.38 30.54 2.96
N VAL A 938 18.90 31.75 3.18
CA VAL A 938 18.45 32.98 2.55
C VAL A 938 19.69 33.71 2.03
N ASP A 939 19.84 33.87 0.72
CA ASP A 939 21.01 34.54 0.13
C ASP A 939 21.01 36.05 0.40
N GLY A 940 19.82 36.67 0.45
CA GLY A 940 19.61 38.09 0.70
C GLY A 940 19.48 38.46 2.19
N ASP A 941 18.76 39.55 2.45
CA ASP A 941 18.48 40.03 3.81
C ASP A 941 17.27 39.30 4.42
N VAL A 942 17.29 39.08 5.75
CA VAL A 942 16.13 38.62 6.52
C VAL A 942 15.63 39.75 7.41
N SER A 943 14.35 40.09 7.31
CA SER A 943 13.71 41.12 8.14
C SER A 943 12.52 40.58 8.91
N LEU A 944 12.62 40.55 10.25
CA LEU A 944 11.56 40.11 11.15
C LEU A 944 10.90 41.32 11.84
N ALA A 945 9.60 41.52 11.60
CA ALA A 945 8.85 42.59 12.26
C ALA A 945 8.57 42.28 13.74
N ALA A 946 8.10 43.30 14.48
CA ALA A 946 7.53 43.09 15.81
C ALA A 946 6.34 42.10 15.73
N ASP A 947 6.27 41.16 16.65
CA ASP A 947 5.30 40.05 16.70
C ASP A 947 5.42 38.98 15.59
N ALA A 948 6.48 38.97 14.76
CA ALA A 948 6.82 37.79 13.97
C ALA A 948 7.41 36.70 14.88
N ILE A 949 7.23 35.42 14.57
CA ILE A 949 7.82 34.31 15.31
C ILE A 949 8.86 33.62 14.42
N ALA A 950 10.08 33.45 14.93
CA ALA A 950 11.10 32.56 14.37
C ALA A 950 11.24 31.35 15.28
N ALA A 951 10.92 30.17 14.78
CA ALA A 951 10.85 28.91 15.52
C ALA A 951 11.91 27.92 15.05
N PHE A 952 12.56 27.26 16.02
CA PHE A 952 13.66 26.31 15.83
C PHE A 952 13.48 25.11 16.76
N ASP A 953 13.92 23.94 16.34
CA ASP A 953 13.97 22.74 17.17
C ASP A 953 15.43 22.38 17.52
N ILE A 954 15.63 21.88 18.75
CA ILE A 954 16.96 21.48 19.28
C ILE A 954 16.91 20.08 19.89
N ALA A 955 18.05 19.40 19.87
CA ALA A 955 18.20 18.10 20.51
C ALA A 955 19.37 18.10 21.51
N THR A 956 20.48 17.45 21.16
CA THR A 956 21.72 17.40 21.92
C THR A 956 22.58 18.61 21.60
N PRO A 957 23.55 18.99 22.45
CA PRO A 957 24.41 20.15 22.20
C PRO A 957 25.04 20.09 20.81
N GLY A 958 24.90 21.17 20.03
CA GLY A 958 25.34 21.25 18.64
C GLY A 958 24.37 20.70 17.58
N VAL A 959 23.23 20.13 17.99
CA VAL A 959 22.16 19.70 17.08
C VAL A 959 20.96 20.62 17.22
N ALA A 960 20.75 21.45 16.21
CA ALA A 960 19.68 22.43 16.13
C ALA A 960 19.31 22.74 14.69
N ASP A 961 18.08 23.16 14.47
CA ASP A 961 17.74 23.87 13.24
C ASP A 961 18.52 25.18 13.13
N ARG A 962 18.81 25.57 11.89
CA ARG A 962 19.63 26.75 11.59
C ARG A 962 19.09 27.59 10.45
N LEU A 963 19.01 28.89 10.69
CA LEU A 963 18.74 29.88 9.64
C LEU A 963 20.05 30.51 9.18
N THR A 964 20.37 30.37 7.90
CA THR A 964 21.56 30.99 7.29
C THR A 964 21.15 32.18 6.45
N VAL A 965 21.75 33.35 6.69
CA VAL A 965 21.46 34.62 6.03
C VAL A 965 22.73 35.15 5.36
N GLY A 966 22.76 35.16 4.04
CA GLY A 966 23.88 35.71 3.26
C GLY A 966 24.02 37.23 3.41
N GLY A 967 22.90 37.93 3.67
CA GLY A 967 22.82 39.37 3.91
C GLY A 967 22.73 39.76 5.39
N ALA A 968 21.99 40.85 5.65
CA ALA A 968 21.73 41.36 6.98
C ALA A 968 20.49 40.71 7.63
N LEU A 969 20.60 40.35 8.91
CA LEU A 969 19.48 39.96 9.76
C LEU A 969 18.97 41.19 10.55
N ALA A 970 17.74 41.61 10.30
CA ALA A 970 17.02 42.54 11.16
C ALA A 970 16.12 41.74 12.11
N ALA A 971 16.61 41.47 13.32
CA ALA A 971 15.91 40.70 14.32
C ALA A 971 14.82 41.52 15.02
N GLY A 972 13.66 40.90 15.20
CA GLY A 972 12.49 41.44 15.87
C GLY A 972 11.53 40.30 16.22
N GLY A 973 10.47 40.61 16.97
CA GLY A 973 9.45 39.61 17.31
C GLY A 973 9.91 38.61 18.38
N THR A 974 9.51 37.35 18.25
CA THR A 974 9.71 36.28 19.23
C THR A 974 10.63 35.21 18.67
N LEU A 975 11.68 34.85 19.42
CA LEU A 975 12.43 33.61 19.20
C LEU A 975 11.75 32.48 19.97
N GLN A 976 11.37 31.41 19.29
CA GLN A 976 10.80 30.21 19.88
C GLN A 976 11.75 29.02 19.64
N VAL A 977 12.05 28.27 20.70
CA VAL A 977 12.88 27.08 20.63
C VAL A 977 12.16 25.92 21.32
N THR A 978 11.97 24.82 20.60
CA THR A 978 11.44 23.57 21.17
C THR A 978 12.57 22.57 21.29
N ARG A 979 12.49 21.68 22.29
CA ARG A 979 13.48 20.63 22.51
C ARG A 979 12.84 19.26 22.33
N GLU A 980 13.54 18.37 21.65
CA GLU A 980 13.13 16.97 21.48
C GLU A 980 13.03 16.22 22.82
N ASP A 981 12.04 15.34 22.90
CA ASP A 981 11.73 14.55 24.10
C ASP A 981 12.73 13.40 24.32
N GLY A 982 12.83 12.92 25.57
CA GLY A 982 13.64 11.74 25.92
C GLY A 982 15.15 11.95 25.99
N LEU A 983 15.63 13.19 25.81
CA LEU A 983 17.05 13.54 25.84
C LEU A 983 17.57 13.90 27.25
N PRO A 984 18.86 13.64 27.58
CA PRO A 984 19.48 14.00 28.86
C PRO A 984 19.26 15.47 29.24
N ALA A 985 19.15 15.81 30.53
CA ALA A 985 18.97 17.21 30.94
C ALA A 985 20.13 18.10 30.44
N LEU A 986 19.82 19.32 30.00
CA LEU A 986 20.83 20.29 29.56
C LEU A 986 21.62 20.81 30.77
N VAL A 987 22.92 21.04 30.57
CA VAL A 987 23.85 21.49 31.61
C VAL A 987 24.55 22.78 31.21
N ALA A 988 25.11 23.50 32.19
CA ALA A 988 25.90 24.70 31.92
C ALA A 988 27.07 24.37 30.98
N GLY A 989 27.17 25.10 29.87
CA GLY A 989 28.15 24.89 28.80
C GLY A 989 27.54 24.39 27.49
N ASP A 990 26.33 23.81 27.52
CA ASP A 990 25.63 23.37 26.32
C ASP A 990 25.25 24.56 25.44
N GLY A 991 25.50 24.47 24.14
CA GLY A 991 25.30 25.55 23.17
C GLY A 991 24.63 25.09 21.88
N PHE A 992 23.86 25.99 21.28
CA PHE A 992 23.09 25.76 20.07
C PHE A 992 23.22 26.95 19.13
N ASP A 993 23.79 26.72 17.95
CA ASP A 993 23.93 27.71 16.89
C ASP A 993 22.68 27.71 16.02
N LEU A 994 21.89 28.78 16.12
CA LEU A 994 20.59 28.89 15.45
C LEU A 994 20.64 29.82 14.23
N LEU A 995 21.60 30.76 14.18
CA LEU A 995 21.56 31.88 13.25
C LEU A 995 22.94 32.18 12.66
N ASP A 996 23.08 32.05 11.35
CA ASP A 996 24.22 32.60 10.61
C ASP A 996 23.81 33.85 9.86
N PHE A 997 24.63 34.91 9.93
CA PHE A 997 24.37 36.14 9.20
C PHE A 997 25.66 36.90 8.86
N ALA A 998 25.65 37.69 7.79
CA ALA A 998 26.77 38.58 7.49
C ALA A 998 26.84 39.80 8.43
N SER A 999 25.68 40.27 8.89
CA SER A 999 25.55 41.27 9.95
C SER A 999 24.16 41.21 10.58
N ALA A 1000 24.03 41.56 11.86
CA ALA A 1000 22.74 41.62 12.53
C ALA A 1000 22.45 43.03 13.09
N THR A 1001 21.16 43.40 13.11
CA THR A 1001 20.63 44.60 13.75
C THR A 1001 19.34 44.26 14.49
N GLY A 1002 19.03 45.01 15.55
CA GLY A 1002 17.86 44.71 16.40
C GLY A 1002 18.11 43.56 17.37
N GLU A 1003 17.08 43.20 18.14
CA GLU A 1003 17.05 42.09 19.08
C GLU A 1003 15.63 41.50 19.09
N PHE A 1004 15.51 40.21 19.41
CA PHE A 1004 14.20 39.61 19.68
C PHE A 1004 13.56 40.28 20.91
N ALA A 1005 12.28 40.61 20.79
CA ALA A 1005 11.49 41.25 21.85
C ALA A 1005 11.07 40.23 22.93
N GLU A 1006 10.85 38.97 22.54
CA GLU A 1006 10.43 37.88 23.43
C GLU A 1006 11.19 36.60 23.11
N TYR A 1007 11.39 35.77 24.14
CA TYR A 1007 12.09 34.48 24.04
C TYR A 1007 11.20 33.41 24.68
N VAL A 1008 10.88 32.38 23.90
CA VAL A 1008 10.13 31.19 24.35
C VAL A 1008 11.10 30.01 24.24
N LEU A 1009 11.79 29.70 25.33
CA LEU A 1009 12.86 28.70 25.37
C LEU A 1009 12.47 27.49 26.24
N PRO A 1010 13.10 26.31 26.00
CA PRO A 1010 12.86 25.12 26.81
C PRO A 1010 13.17 25.36 28.29
N GLY A 1011 12.40 24.72 29.16
CA GLY A 1011 12.64 24.75 30.61
C GLY A 1011 13.99 24.14 30.97
N LEU A 1012 14.67 24.73 31.95
CA LEU A 1012 15.96 24.25 32.48
C LEU A 1012 15.81 23.85 33.95
N ASP A 1013 16.73 23.00 34.42
CA ASP A 1013 16.84 22.64 35.84
C ASP A 1013 17.17 23.87 36.72
N ALA A 1014 16.79 23.80 38.00
CA ALA A 1014 16.97 24.90 38.94
C ALA A 1014 18.46 25.33 39.06
N GLY A 1015 18.71 26.64 38.95
CA GLY A 1015 20.05 27.22 39.01
C GLY A 1015 20.74 27.35 37.64
N LEU A 1016 20.03 27.08 36.54
CA LEU A 1016 20.46 27.32 35.17
C LEU A 1016 19.58 28.37 34.48
N ALA A 1017 20.15 29.08 33.52
CA ALA A 1017 19.45 30.03 32.66
C ALA A 1017 20.01 29.98 31.24
N TRP A 1018 19.27 30.50 30.26
CA TRP A 1018 19.74 30.68 28.89
C TRP A 1018 20.44 32.03 28.75
N ALA A 1019 21.70 32.03 28.32
CA ALA A 1019 22.39 33.22 27.85
C ALA A 1019 22.06 33.45 26.38
N VAL A 1020 21.50 34.63 26.07
CA VAL A 1020 21.05 34.99 24.71
C VAL A 1020 21.77 36.21 24.14
N GLY A 1021 22.72 36.81 24.87
CA GLY A 1021 23.40 38.04 24.44
C GLY A 1021 24.34 37.85 23.24
N ASP A 1022 24.80 36.62 22.99
CA ASP A 1022 25.65 36.29 21.85
C ASP A 1022 24.84 35.98 20.57
N LEU A 1023 23.50 35.88 20.66
CA LEU A 1023 22.65 35.54 19.52
C LEU A 1023 22.76 36.55 18.36
N GLY A 1024 22.92 37.84 18.66
CA GLY A 1024 23.13 38.90 17.66
C GLY A 1024 24.58 39.06 17.18
N VAL A 1025 25.50 38.24 17.69
CA VAL A 1025 26.95 38.32 17.39
C VAL A 1025 27.45 37.04 16.73
N SER A 1026 27.20 35.89 17.35
CA SER A 1026 27.63 34.57 16.89
C SER A 1026 26.49 33.62 16.56
N GLY A 1027 25.23 34.04 16.73
CA GLY A 1027 24.06 33.20 16.40
C GLY A 1027 23.68 32.16 17.44
N GLU A 1028 24.36 32.18 18.59
CA GLU A 1028 24.30 31.08 19.55
C GLU A 1028 23.49 31.44 20.80
N ILE A 1029 22.74 30.45 21.31
CA ILE A 1029 22.22 30.45 22.67
C ILE A 1029 22.97 29.40 23.49
N ARG A 1030 23.23 29.69 24.77
CA ARG A 1030 23.98 28.80 25.66
C ARG A 1030 23.28 28.61 27.00
N VAL A 1031 23.35 27.41 27.55
CA VAL A 1031 22.95 27.13 28.93
C VAL A 1031 24.08 27.56 29.84
N VAL A 1032 23.79 28.37 30.85
CA VAL A 1032 24.77 28.90 31.80
C VAL A 1032 24.27 28.74 33.23
N VAL A 1033 25.19 28.86 34.18
CA VAL A 1033 24.82 28.95 35.61
C VAL A 1033 24.08 30.27 35.83
N ASP A 1034 22.94 30.20 36.51
CA ASP A 1034 22.12 31.37 36.77
C ASP A 1034 22.78 32.29 37.81
N VAL A 1035 23.07 33.51 37.38
CA VAL A 1035 23.72 34.57 38.18
C VAL A 1035 22.93 35.89 38.16
N ASP A 1036 21.75 35.92 37.51
CA ASP A 1036 20.78 37.00 37.62
C ASP A 1036 19.91 36.73 38.86
N LEU A 1037 20.39 37.18 40.01
CA LEU A 1037 19.79 36.87 41.30
C LEU A 1037 18.66 37.83 41.67
N ASN A 1038 18.48 38.88 40.88
CA ASN A 1038 17.42 39.87 41.09
C ASN A 1038 16.24 39.68 40.12
N GLU A 1039 16.40 38.79 39.12
CA GLU A 1039 15.41 38.38 38.12
C GLU A 1039 14.96 39.53 37.21
N ASP A 1040 15.85 40.48 36.90
CA ASP A 1040 15.58 41.58 35.95
C ASP A 1040 16.00 41.27 34.51
N GLY A 1041 16.59 40.09 34.28
CA GLY A 1041 17.01 39.56 33.00
C GLY A 1041 18.45 39.95 32.62
N TRP A 1042 19.17 40.70 33.44
CA TRP A 1042 20.53 41.16 33.14
C TRP A 1042 21.52 40.81 34.24
N VAL A 1043 22.72 40.36 33.85
CA VAL A 1043 23.81 40.14 34.80
C VAL A 1043 24.56 41.45 35.00
N ASP A 1044 24.30 42.15 36.09
CA ASP A 1044 24.88 43.45 36.36
C ASP A 1044 25.34 43.67 37.81
N GLY A 1045 25.66 44.92 38.16
CA GLY A 1045 26.16 45.28 39.49
C GLY A 1045 25.14 45.09 40.63
N SER A 1046 23.86 44.95 40.29
CA SER A 1046 22.75 44.70 41.22
C SER A 1046 22.78 43.27 41.73
N ASP A 1047 23.13 42.30 40.89
CA ASP A 1047 23.28 40.89 41.27
C ASP A 1047 24.46 40.65 42.20
N TYR A 1048 25.54 41.42 42.00
CA TYR A 1048 26.75 41.32 42.80
C TYR A 1048 26.48 41.41 44.31
N LEU A 1049 25.54 42.26 44.72
CA LEU A 1049 25.17 42.44 46.13
C LEU A 1049 24.36 41.27 46.70
N ALA A 1050 23.56 40.58 45.88
CA ALA A 1050 22.88 39.35 46.25
C ALA A 1050 23.89 38.19 46.31
N LEU A 1051 24.76 38.09 45.29
CA LEU A 1051 25.77 37.07 45.13
C LEU A 1051 26.75 37.03 46.31
N GLN A 1052 27.22 38.19 46.78
CA GLN A 1052 28.09 38.29 47.96
C GLN A 1052 27.46 37.76 49.26
N ARG A 1053 26.12 37.77 49.37
CA ARG A 1053 25.40 37.41 50.60
C ARG A 1053 25.00 35.95 50.65
N SER A 1054 24.56 35.38 49.53
CA SER A 1054 23.97 34.04 49.48
C SER A 1054 24.79 33.02 48.68
N SER A 1055 25.55 33.46 47.68
CA SER A 1055 26.17 32.56 46.70
C SER A 1055 27.58 33.00 46.23
N PRO A 1056 28.54 33.27 47.13
CA PRO A 1056 29.86 33.82 46.77
C PRO A 1056 30.70 32.91 45.87
N ALA A 1057 30.37 31.62 45.77
CA ALA A 1057 30.99 30.68 44.84
C ALA A 1057 30.69 30.99 43.36
N LEU A 1058 29.61 31.72 43.07
CA LEU A 1058 29.21 32.10 41.71
C LEU A 1058 29.94 33.33 41.16
N LEU A 1059 30.86 33.93 41.93
CA LEU A 1059 31.52 35.18 41.55
C LEU A 1059 32.30 35.05 40.23
N GLY A 1060 32.91 33.90 39.97
CA GLY A 1060 33.59 33.63 38.71
C GLY A 1060 32.63 33.65 37.51
N ALA A 1061 31.50 32.95 37.63
CA ALA A 1061 30.47 32.91 36.59
C ALA A 1061 29.83 34.29 36.36
N TRP A 1062 29.56 35.06 37.42
CA TRP A 1062 29.06 36.43 37.28
C TRP A 1062 30.06 37.36 36.57
N GLN A 1063 31.37 37.19 36.78
CA GLN A 1063 32.38 37.99 36.07
C GLN A 1063 32.44 37.66 34.57
N GLU A 1064 32.25 36.39 34.23
CA GLU A 1064 32.23 35.90 32.85
C GLU A 1064 30.97 36.36 32.10
N LEU A 1065 29.83 36.34 32.79
CA LEU A 1065 28.52 36.68 32.22
C LEU A 1065 28.16 38.16 32.39
N PHE A 1066 29.04 39.01 32.95
CA PHE A 1066 28.71 40.41 33.23
C PHE A 1066 28.32 41.15 31.94
N GLY A 1067 27.11 41.74 31.93
CA GLY A 1067 26.52 42.40 30.78
C GLY A 1067 25.77 41.49 29.82
N GLN A 1068 25.70 40.18 30.08
CA GLN A 1068 24.87 39.24 29.34
C GLN A 1068 23.41 39.33 29.79
N ARG A 1069 22.51 39.00 28.87
CA ARG A 1069 21.07 38.85 29.13
C ARG A 1069 20.76 37.38 29.40
N LEU A 1070 20.09 37.11 30.52
CA LEU A 1070 19.64 35.76 30.89
C LEU A 1070 18.12 35.64 30.73
N VAL A 1071 17.69 34.49 30.23
CA VAL A 1071 16.28 34.15 30.06
C VAL A 1071 16.01 32.81 30.73
N HIS A 1072 15.02 32.77 31.60
CA HIS A 1072 14.53 31.52 32.19
C HIS A 1072 13.43 30.95 31.29
N GLY A 1073 13.59 29.70 30.86
CA GLY A 1073 12.55 29.00 30.12
C GLY A 1073 11.27 28.83 30.96
N ALA A 1074 10.14 28.60 30.31
CA ALA A 1074 8.92 28.26 31.04
C ALA A 1074 9.16 26.96 31.81
N SER A 1075 8.94 26.97 33.13
CA SER A 1075 9.13 25.77 33.95
C SER A 1075 8.24 24.63 33.46
N SER A 1076 8.80 23.43 33.37
CA SER A 1076 8.12 22.17 33.05
C SER A 1076 7.20 21.69 34.18
N ALA A 1077 6.42 22.59 34.76
CA ALA A 1077 5.20 22.19 35.45
C ALA A 1077 4.16 21.96 34.36
N SER A 1078 3.82 20.69 34.09
CA SER A 1078 2.67 20.35 33.25
C SER A 1078 1.46 21.13 33.75
N ALA A 1079 1.07 22.19 33.06
CA ALA A 1079 -0.24 22.76 33.23
C ALA A 1079 -1.21 21.70 32.70
N VAL A 1080 -1.76 20.89 33.61
CA VAL A 1080 -3.00 20.16 33.33
C VAL A 1080 -3.95 21.21 32.76
N PRO A 1081 -4.44 21.06 31.51
CA PRO A 1081 -5.35 22.04 30.95
C PRO A 1081 -6.58 22.06 31.85
N GLU A 1082 -6.85 23.17 32.53
CA GLU A 1082 -8.18 23.33 33.10
C GLU A 1082 -9.17 23.27 31.94
N PRO A 1083 -10.18 22.39 31.99
CA PRO A 1083 -11.16 22.31 30.93
C PRO A 1083 -11.77 23.70 30.76
N SER A 1084 -11.72 24.21 29.53
CA SER A 1084 -12.22 25.56 29.25
C SER A 1084 -13.64 25.73 29.82
N ALA A 1085 -14.01 26.94 30.24
CA ALA A 1085 -15.38 27.22 30.69
C ALA A 1085 -16.47 26.77 29.69
N TRP A 1086 -16.11 26.57 28.41
CA TRP A 1086 -16.95 25.98 27.36
C TRP A 1086 -17.06 24.45 27.41
N ALA A 1087 -16.05 23.72 27.90
CA ALA A 1087 -16.13 22.28 28.16
C ALA A 1087 -17.06 21.98 29.35
N LEU A 1088 -17.06 22.82 30.38
CA LEU A 1088 -18.01 22.76 31.50
C LEU A 1088 -19.42 23.21 31.11
N LEU A 1089 -19.56 24.19 30.20
CA LEU A 1089 -20.86 24.59 29.65
C LEU A 1089 -21.41 23.56 28.64
N GLY A 1090 -20.54 22.95 27.83
CA GLY A 1090 -20.88 21.89 26.88
C GLY A 1090 -21.29 20.60 27.56
N ALA A 1091 -20.60 20.22 28.65
CA ALA A 1091 -21.02 19.11 29.51
C ALA A 1091 -22.35 19.40 30.21
N ALA A 1092 -22.59 20.63 30.66
CA ALA A 1092 -23.86 21.04 31.28
C ALA A 1092 -25.05 21.09 30.29
N VAL A 1093 -24.79 21.39 29.01
CA VAL A 1093 -25.81 21.38 27.93
C VAL A 1093 -26.08 19.96 27.43
N MET A 1094 -25.07 19.09 27.34
CA MET A 1094 -25.23 17.67 27.01
C MET A 1094 -25.97 16.88 28.11
N LEU A 1095 -25.76 17.23 29.39
CA LEU A 1095 -26.51 16.68 30.52
C LEU A 1095 -27.97 17.14 30.58
N ALA A 1096 -28.33 18.23 29.89
CA ALA A 1096 -29.70 18.75 29.85
C ALA A 1096 -30.52 18.27 28.63
N ALA A 1097 -29.89 17.67 27.62
CA ALA A 1097 -30.54 17.36 26.33
C ALA A 1097 -30.62 15.86 25.94
N GLY A 1098 -29.93 14.94 26.62
CA GLY A 1098 -29.90 13.51 26.25
C GLY A 1098 -30.73 12.59 27.16
N GLY A 1099 -31.71 11.89 26.58
CA GLY A 1099 -32.53 10.88 27.26
C GLY A 1099 -31.75 9.63 27.73
N ARG A 1100 -32.30 8.94 28.74
CA ARG A 1100 -31.75 7.87 29.60
C ARG A 1100 -31.04 6.65 28.97
N ALA A 1101 -30.84 6.54 27.66
CA ALA A 1101 -30.38 5.30 27.02
C ALA A 1101 -28.85 5.20 26.79
N THR A 1102 -28.07 6.27 26.99
CA THR A 1102 -26.62 6.29 26.71
C THR A 1102 -25.72 6.16 27.95
N LEU A 1103 -26.29 5.88 29.13
CA LEU A 1103 -25.55 5.85 30.40
C LEU A 1103 -24.74 4.57 30.65
N ASP A 1104 -25.00 3.46 29.95
CA ASP A 1104 -24.27 2.20 30.14
C ASP A 1104 -23.03 2.06 29.23
N ALA A 1105 -23.02 2.66 28.04
CA ALA A 1105 -21.86 2.64 27.16
C ALA A 1105 -20.68 3.49 27.68
N ALA A 1106 -20.98 4.61 28.35
CA ALA A 1106 -19.97 5.50 28.92
C ALA A 1106 -19.26 4.93 30.17
N ARG A 1107 -19.85 3.93 30.84
CA ARG A 1107 -19.24 3.28 32.01
C ARG A 1107 -18.17 2.26 31.65
N SER A 1108 -18.27 1.61 30.48
CA SER A 1108 -17.26 0.65 30.02
C SER A 1108 -16.00 1.32 29.45
N ALA A 1109 -16.13 2.47 28.79
CA ALA A 1109 -14.99 3.22 28.24
C ALA A 1109 -14.11 3.87 29.31
N ALA A 1110 -14.70 4.32 30.43
CA ALA A 1110 -13.97 4.94 31.53
C ALA A 1110 -13.14 3.95 32.38
N PHE A 1111 -13.40 2.64 32.27
CA PHE A 1111 -12.65 1.61 32.99
C PHE A 1111 -11.39 1.14 32.24
N ALA A 1112 -11.31 1.35 30.93
CA ALA A 1112 -10.16 0.93 30.11
C ALA A 1112 -8.96 1.90 30.18
N ILE A 1113 -9.20 3.18 30.46
CA ILE A 1113 -8.16 4.23 30.46
C ILE A 1113 -7.42 4.33 31.81
N SER A 1114 -7.92 3.70 32.87
CA SER A 1114 -7.31 3.74 34.22
C SER A 1114 -6.20 2.69 34.46
N SER A 1115 -5.91 1.82 33.50
CA SER A 1115 -5.09 0.62 33.73
C SER A 1115 -3.61 0.74 33.31
N TYR A 1116 -3.25 1.78 32.54
CA TYR A 1116 -1.86 2.08 32.16
C TYR A 1116 -1.41 3.33 32.91
N CYS A 1117 -0.20 3.30 33.48
CA CYS A 1117 0.40 4.29 34.40
C CYS A 1117 0.05 4.13 35.89
N ARG A 1118 0.72 3.16 36.54
CA ARG A 1118 1.24 3.36 37.91
C ARG A 1118 2.76 3.16 37.91
N PRO A 1119 3.55 4.01 38.57
CA PRO A 1119 4.97 3.79 38.74
C PRO A 1119 5.25 2.78 39.87
N GLN A 1120 6.16 1.83 39.61
CA GLN A 1120 7.13 1.37 40.61
C GLN A 1120 8.44 2.09 40.35
#